data_AF-A0AAE3P2U1-F1
#
_entry.id   AF-A0AAE3P2U1-F1
#
_cell.length_a   1.000
_cell.length_b   1.000
_cell.length_c   1.000
_cell.angle_alpha   90.00
_cell.angle_beta   90.00
_cell.angle_gamma   90.00
#
_symmetry.space_group_name_H-M   'P 1'
#
loop_
_entity.id
_entity.type
_entity.pdbx_description
1 polymer ?
#
loop_
_entity_poly.entity_id
_entity_poly.type
_entity_poly.pdbx_seq_one_letter_code
_entity_poly.pdbx_strand_id
1 'polypeptide(L)'
;MGLTGIQILKKLPKTNCKECGFSTCMAFAMKVAAGQADINACPYVDPAVKEEIAEASAPPVKKVELGGGEYTYFLGGESVLFRHDKRFENPPLIGTFISTKMQEEEILRRIELYKKLKWERVGITLKPEILFLQDEENGGKLVEITRKVRSELPWVALVLASSETKILRESIEVCGDFKPLIYGASSQNFEELSKLSIETQAPLTIIGESLDEISELSEKALKKGLRKLVLDPGSQGVRELFEDLIIIRKTAVKNRFKPFGFPVITFPYRYTNSYLFEALIASALICKYSSIIILSDLKPEALFNLLVERMNIYTDPQKPLVVEEGIYPINGPDENSLVAITCNFALTYFIVNGEIEASRVPTWLLIKDTDGLSVLTAWAAGKFGADTIAPFIKKCGIEEKIKHKKLIIPGYLAGIKGELEEELLGWEIIVGPREASGIPAFFKNFTEELKKEKKTERIEVVEEEKQAVKKEKEKKEEGNHKVVCIAENINIMSKRIGKAIKERQAQPIQRMAKESAELGAEYLDLNIGPAKKDAQELAPWIVRIVEEVVDIPISLDTTNPDVMIAGLKASKQPSKVLINSITIHPERLNRLAPFAAETGCDVVALLWGESGLPRDANERASLAVDLVGKLNEYDIPNEKIWVDPVLTPITLGAQQIREILNFLSMLQEVTPGVKTIVGLSNVSNGVAPHLRPYLNRVMLMMLMKYNLYSAILDIYDKELIEIAKGKYPQWVSLVHKIMEGKEINTQKLSPKETEIYKTVKVLTGETIFSESWLEV
;
A
#
# COMPACT_ATOMS: atom_id res chain seq x y z
N MET A 1 -14.08 -13.01 -12.86
CA MET A 1 -12.62 -13.05 -12.57
C MET A 1 -11.88 -13.28 -13.88
N GLY A 2 -10.55 -13.20 -13.89
CA GLY A 2 -9.73 -13.85 -14.92
C GLY A 2 -9.60 -15.36 -14.62
N LEU A 3 -8.83 -16.08 -15.44
CA LEU A 3 -8.47 -17.48 -15.13
C LEU A 3 -7.48 -17.50 -13.96
N THR A 4 -7.70 -18.37 -12.97
CA THR A 4 -6.73 -18.58 -11.88
C THR A 4 -5.48 -19.29 -12.41
N GLY A 5 -4.34 -19.17 -11.72
CA GLY A 5 -3.12 -19.89 -12.12
C GLY A 5 -3.31 -21.41 -12.18
N ILE A 6 -4.23 -21.98 -11.39
CA ILE A 6 -4.60 -23.41 -11.48
C ILE A 6 -5.38 -23.70 -12.78
N GLN A 7 -6.30 -22.81 -13.20
CA GLN A 7 -7.02 -22.94 -14.47
C GLN A 7 -6.09 -22.77 -15.68
N ILE A 8 -5.12 -21.86 -15.61
CA ILE A 8 -4.07 -21.69 -16.62
C ILE A 8 -3.17 -22.93 -16.65
N LEU A 9 -2.65 -23.39 -15.51
CA LEU A 9 -1.79 -24.58 -15.42
C LEU A 9 -2.46 -25.83 -16.01
N LYS A 10 -3.78 -26.00 -15.83
CA LYS A 10 -4.53 -27.11 -16.44
C LYS A 10 -4.42 -27.13 -17.97
N LYS A 11 -4.30 -25.96 -18.62
CA LYS A 11 -4.16 -25.75 -20.07
C LYS A 11 -2.70 -25.65 -20.55
N LEU A 12 -1.72 -25.54 -19.65
CA LEU A 12 -0.30 -25.56 -20.02
C LEU A 12 0.22 -26.98 -20.33
N PRO A 13 1.30 -27.12 -21.12
CA PRO A 13 1.97 -28.40 -21.39
C PRO A 13 2.60 -29.12 -20.18
N LYS A 14 2.77 -28.42 -19.04
CA LYS A 14 3.33 -28.95 -17.77
C LYS A 14 4.75 -29.56 -17.87
N THR A 15 5.52 -29.20 -18.89
CA THR A 15 6.88 -29.72 -19.15
C THR A 15 7.92 -29.26 -18.13
N ASN A 16 7.69 -28.14 -17.42
CA ASN A 16 8.64 -27.50 -16.50
C ASN A 16 10.02 -27.20 -17.13
N CYS A 17 10.11 -27.04 -18.45
CA CYS A 17 11.35 -26.88 -19.20
C CYS A 17 12.12 -25.56 -18.97
N LYS A 18 11.55 -24.61 -18.20
CA LYS A 18 12.11 -23.29 -17.86
C LYS A 18 12.35 -22.31 -19.02
N GLU A 19 12.11 -22.70 -20.27
CA GLU A 19 12.28 -21.84 -21.46
C GLU A 19 11.45 -20.55 -21.45
N CYS A 20 10.35 -20.49 -20.70
CA CYS A 20 9.57 -19.26 -20.48
C CYS A 20 10.16 -18.32 -19.41
N GLY A 21 11.34 -18.61 -18.86
CA GLY A 21 12.02 -17.82 -17.83
C GLY A 21 11.64 -18.17 -16.38
N PHE A 22 10.73 -19.13 -16.16
CA PHE A 22 10.21 -19.48 -14.83
C PHE A 22 10.58 -20.91 -14.41
N SER A 23 10.80 -21.10 -13.10
CA SER A 23 11.28 -22.36 -12.51
C SER A 23 10.37 -23.57 -12.78
N THR A 24 9.06 -23.36 -12.92
CA THR A 24 8.04 -24.37 -13.24
C THR A 24 6.91 -23.77 -14.08
N CYS A 25 6.12 -24.62 -14.73
CA CYS A 25 4.87 -24.21 -15.38
C CYS A 25 3.83 -23.66 -14.38
N MET A 26 3.89 -24.06 -13.10
CA MET A 26 3.03 -23.49 -12.04
C MET A 26 3.42 -22.05 -11.73
N ALA A 27 4.72 -21.77 -11.56
CA ALA A 27 5.23 -20.41 -11.38
C ALA A 27 4.85 -19.52 -12.58
N PHE A 28 5.05 -20.00 -13.81
CA PHE A 28 4.60 -19.29 -15.01
C PHE A 28 3.09 -19.02 -15.00
N ALA A 29 2.26 -20.05 -14.74
CA ALA A 29 0.80 -19.91 -14.71
C ALA A 29 0.31 -18.89 -13.67
N MET A 30 0.95 -18.83 -12.49
CA MET A 30 0.64 -17.84 -11.47
C MET A 30 1.07 -16.42 -11.89
N LYS A 31 2.22 -16.27 -12.54
CA LYS A 31 2.66 -14.97 -13.08
C LYS A 31 1.76 -14.48 -14.22
N VAL A 32 1.27 -15.36 -15.09
CA VAL A 32 0.27 -15.01 -16.11
C VAL A 32 -1.07 -14.63 -15.47
N ALA A 33 -1.56 -15.38 -14.48
CA ALA A 33 -2.80 -15.06 -13.75
C ALA A 33 -2.73 -13.70 -13.03
N ALA A 34 -1.56 -13.34 -12.51
CA ALA A 34 -1.29 -12.06 -11.86
C ALA A 34 -1.04 -10.89 -12.84
N GLY A 35 -1.03 -11.14 -14.16
CA GLY A 35 -0.69 -10.14 -15.19
C GLY A 35 0.79 -9.72 -15.19
N GLN A 36 1.66 -10.54 -14.60
CA GLN A 36 3.12 -10.31 -14.46
C GLN A 36 3.94 -11.01 -15.56
N ALA A 37 3.33 -11.86 -16.37
CA ALA A 37 3.95 -12.52 -17.52
C ALA A 37 2.94 -12.68 -18.67
N ASP A 38 3.41 -12.63 -19.92
CA ASP A 38 2.59 -12.92 -21.09
C ASP A 38 2.52 -14.44 -21.34
N ILE A 39 1.33 -14.96 -21.65
CA ILE A 39 1.12 -16.35 -22.08
C ILE A 39 1.93 -16.69 -23.34
N ASN A 40 2.24 -15.69 -24.18
CA ASN A 40 3.10 -15.85 -25.35
C ASN A 40 4.53 -16.31 -25.02
N ALA A 41 5.03 -16.02 -23.81
CA ALA A 41 6.39 -16.36 -23.38
C ALA A 41 6.65 -17.87 -23.27
N CYS A 42 5.62 -18.72 -23.29
CA CYS A 42 5.80 -20.15 -23.48
C CYS A 42 5.62 -20.52 -24.97
N PRO A 43 6.65 -21.08 -25.64
CA PRO A 43 6.56 -21.45 -27.06
C PRO A 43 5.61 -22.63 -27.29
N TYR A 44 5.41 -23.50 -26.29
CA TYR A 44 4.66 -24.76 -26.39
C TYR A 44 3.15 -24.65 -26.10
N VAL A 45 2.61 -23.47 -25.79
CA VAL A 45 1.16 -23.30 -25.56
C VAL A 45 0.44 -23.14 -26.90
N ASP A 46 -0.62 -23.91 -27.10
CA ASP A 46 -1.49 -23.88 -28.28
C ASP A 46 -2.03 -22.46 -28.58
N PRO A 47 -2.04 -21.99 -29.84
CA PRO A 47 -2.53 -20.66 -30.19
C PRO A 47 -3.95 -20.34 -29.73
N ALA A 48 -4.88 -21.30 -29.78
CA ALA A 48 -6.26 -21.09 -29.32
C ALA A 48 -6.32 -20.97 -27.79
N VAL A 49 -5.44 -21.66 -27.06
CA VAL A 49 -5.27 -21.50 -25.61
C VAL A 49 -4.63 -20.16 -25.27
N LYS A 50 -3.68 -19.66 -26.09
CA LYS A 50 -3.13 -18.30 -25.95
C LYS A 50 -4.23 -17.24 -26.13
N GLU A 51 -5.08 -17.38 -27.15
CA GLU A 51 -6.19 -16.44 -27.42
C GLU A 51 -7.26 -16.49 -26.31
N GLU A 52 -7.66 -17.68 -25.84
CA GLU A 52 -8.59 -17.86 -24.72
C GLU A 52 -8.06 -17.21 -23.43
N ILE A 53 -6.78 -17.43 -23.10
CA ILE A 53 -6.14 -16.83 -21.92
C ILE A 53 -6.00 -15.31 -22.09
N ALA A 54 -5.67 -14.82 -23.28
CA ALA A 54 -5.60 -13.39 -23.57
C ALA A 54 -6.97 -12.70 -23.43
N GLU A 55 -8.06 -13.28 -23.94
CA GLU A 55 -9.41 -12.74 -23.75
C GLU A 55 -9.85 -12.82 -22.27
N ALA A 56 -9.54 -13.91 -21.57
CA ALA A 56 -9.90 -14.06 -20.16
C ALA A 56 -9.09 -13.15 -19.22
N SER A 57 -7.87 -12.76 -19.60
CA SER A 57 -7.00 -11.82 -18.87
C SER A 57 -7.17 -10.37 -19.29
N ALA A 58 -7.81 -10.09 -20.43
CA ALA A 58 -8.09 -8.73 -20.87
C ALA A 58 -8.90 -7.93 -19.82
N PRO A 59 -8.71 -6.60 -19.69
CA PRO A 59 -9.51 -5.76 -18.80
C PRO A 59 -11.02 -5.88 -19.07
N PRO A 60 -11.88 -5.98 -18.03
CA PRO A 60 -13.33 -6.04 -18.19
C PRO A 60 -13.94 -4.84 -18.91
N VAL A 61 -13.38 -3.65 -18.71
CA VAL A 61 -13.63 -2.49 -19.57
C VAL A 61 -12.39 -2.25 -20.41
N LYS A 62 -12.56 -2.25 -21.74
CA LYS A 62 -11.46 -2.13 -22.70
C LYS A 62 -10.74 -0.79 -22.56
N LYS A 63 -9.45 -0.78 -22.91
CA LYS A 63 -8.69 0.46 -23.06
C LYS A 63 -9.02 1.08 -24.42
N VAL A 64 -9.34 2.36 -24.44
CA VAL A 64 -9.54 3.14 -25.68
C VAL A 64 -8.55 4.29 -25.68
N GLU A 65 -8.02 4.59 -26.86
CA GLU A 65 -6.93 5.54 -27.08
C GLU A 65 -7.49 6.76 -27.81
N LEU A 66 -7.15 7.96 -27.33
CA LEU A 66 -7.47 9.25 -27.96
C LEU A 66 -6.20 10.07 -28.16
N GLY A 67 -6.20 10.91 -29.18
CA GLY A 67 -5.06 11.76 -29.50
C GLY A 67 -3.95 11.03 -30.25
N GLY A 68 -2.70 11.31 -29.91
CA GLY A 68 -1.53 10.73 -30.56
C GLY A 68 -0.22 11.41 -30.20
N GLY A 69 0.90 10.72 -30.44
CA GLY A 69 2.24 11.20 -30.09
C GLY A 69 2.41 11.39 -28.58
N GLU A 70 3.07 12.49 -28.18
CA GLU A 70 3.23 12.88 -26.76
C GLU A 70 1.90 13.17 -26.04
N TYR A 71 0.82 13.36 -26.80
CA TYR A 71 -0.52 13.71 -26.30
C TYR A 71 -1.50 12.57 -26.56
N THR A 72 -1.06 11.35 -26.26
CA THR A 72 -1.88 10.13 -26.29
C THR A 72 -2.54 9.93 -24.93
N TYR A 73 -3.87 9.91 -24.91
CA TYR A 73 -4.69 9.68 -23.73
C TYR A 73 -5.34 8.30 -23.78
N PHE A 74 -5.53 7.70 -22.60
CA PHE A 74 -6.20 6.42 -22.46
C PHE A 74 -7.47 6.55 -21.61
N LEU A 75 -8.51 5.87 -22.04
CA LEU A 75 -9.80 5.73 -21.36
C LEU A 75 -10.02 4.26 -21.00
N GLY A 76 -10.81 4.00 -19.95
CA GLY A 76 -11.22 2.64 -19.60
C GLY A 76 -10.07 1.81 -19.04
N GLY A 77 -9.91 0.56 -19.48
CA GLY A 77 -8.91 -0.37 -18.92
C GLY A 77 -9.20 -0.88 -17.50
N GLU A 78 -10.31 -0.45 -16.89
CA GLU A 78 -10.65 -0.72 -15.48
C GLU A 78 -11.02 -2.18 -15.21
N SER A 79 -10.69 -2.64 -14.00
CA SER A 79 -10.91 -4.02 -13.56
C SER A 79 -11.66 -4.18 -12.23
N VAL A 80 -12.03 -3.09 -11.57
CA VAL A 80 -12.63 -3.10 -10.22
C VAL A 80 -13.85 -2.19 -10.10
N LEU A 81 -14.57 -2.28 -8.98
CA LEU A 81 -15.65 -1.34 -8.62
C LEU A 81 -15.19 -0.36 -7.55
N PHE A 82 -14.39 -0.81 -6.58
CA PHE A 82 -13.87 0.05 -5.53
C PHE A 82 -12.36 0.19 -5.72
N ARG A 83 -11.83 1.42 -5.64
CA ARG A 83 -10.38 1.64 -5.81
C ARG A 83 -9.53 0.82 -4.83
N HIS A 84 -10.06 0.50 -3.65
CA HIS A 84 -9.37 -0.35 -2.65
C HIS A 84 -9.32 -1.84 -3.03
N ASP A 85 -10.10 -2.31 -4.01
CA ASP A 85 -9.99 -3.68 -4.55
C ASP A 85 -8.63 -3.87 -5.28
N LYS A 86 -8.09 -2.78 -5.85
CA LYS A 86 -6.78 -2.73 -6.55
C LYS A 86 -6.32 -1.27 -6.70
N ARG A 87 -6.88 -0.57 -7.70
CA ARG A 87 -6.79 0.85 -8.05
C ARG A 87 -7.78 1.12 -9.19
N PHE A 88 -8.07 2.39 -9.48
CA PHE A 88 -8.57 2.76 -10.82
C PHE A 88 -7.37 3.05 -11.74
N GLU A 89 -7.48 2.76 -13.03
CA GLU A 89 -6.35 2.67 -13.96
C GLU A 89 -6.13 3.93 -14.81
N ASN A 90 -7.19 4.56 -15.33
CA ASN A 90 -7.06 5.70 -16.25
C ASN A 90 -8.00 6.86 -15.83
N PRO A 91 -7.46 8.02 -15.37
CA PRO A 91 -8.28 9.15 -14.90
C PRO A 91 -9.22 9.72 -15.98
N PRO A 92 -10.44 10.17 -15.62
CA PRO A 92 -11.35 10.82 -16.56
C PRO A 92 -10.75 12.12 -17.11
N LEU A 93 -10.84 12.31 -18.42
CA LEU A 93 -10.46 13.58 -19.05
C LEU A 93 -11.51 14.64 -18.72
N ILE A 94 -11.07 15.84 -18.31
CA ILE A 94 -11.98 16.93 -17.93
C ILE A 94 -11.78 18.12 -18.86
N GLY A 95 -12.88 18.73 -19.28
CA GLY A 95 -12.86 19.98 -20.04
C GLY A 95 -14.27 20.50 -20.33
N THR A 96 -14.48 21.12 -21.49
CA THR A 96 -15.75 21.80 -21.84
C THR A 96 -16.08 21.68 -23.33
N PHE A 97 -17.29 22.08 -23.71
CA PHE A 97 -17.73 22.13 -25.11
C PHE A 97 -17.51 23.49 -25.77
N ILE A 98 -17.46 23.50 -27.10
CA ILE A 98 -17.63 24.68 -27.95
C ILE A 98 -18.64 24.30 -29.04
N SER A 99 -19.70 25.10 -29.20
CA SER A 99 -20.67 24.96 -30.29
C SER A 99 -20.36 25.95 -31.42
N THR A 100 -20.62 25.59 -32.68
CA THR A 100 -20.53 26.52 -33.83
C THR A 100 -21.46 27.73 -33.69
N LYS A 101 -22.50 27.67 -32.84
CA LYS A 101 -23.39 28.80 -32.49
C LYS A 101 -22.75 29.86 -31.59
N MET A 102 -21.63 29.55 -30.94
CA MET A 102 -20.95 30.51 -30.07
C MET A 102 -20.36 31.67 -30.89
N GLN A 103 -20.45 32.88 -30.33
CA GLN A 103 -19.77 34.05 -30.87
C GLN A 103 -18.26 33.85 -30.81
N GLU A 104 -17.52 34.40 -31.78
CA GLU A 104 -16.08 34.14 -31.92
C GLU A 104 -15.28 34.58 -30.68
N GLU A 105 -15.74 35.61 -29.98
CA GLU A 105 -15.18 36.09 -28.72
C GLU A 105 -15.28 35.04 -27.60
N GLU A 106 -16.37 34.29 -27.51
CA GLU A 106 -16.55 33.21 -26.52
C GLU A 106 -15.75 31.96 -26.91
N ILE A 107 -15.64 31.66 -28.20
CA ILE A 107 -14.77 30.60 -28.73
C ILE A 107 -13.31 30.90 -28.37
N LEU A 108 -12.84 32.11 -28.68
CA LEU A 108 -11.51 32.61 -28.33
C LEU A 108 -11.27 32.58 -26.81
N ARG A 109 -12.22 33.08 -26.01
CA ARG A 109 -12.14 33.08 -24.54
C ARG A 109 -12.05 31.65 -23.98
N ARG A 110 -12.80 30.69 -24.52
CA ARG A 110 -12.70 29.27 -24.13
C ARG A 110 -11.34 28.68 -24.48
N ILE A 111 -10.85 28.87 -25.71
CA ILE A 111 -9.52 28.40 -26.14
C ILE A 111 -8.41 28.99 -25.24
N GLU A 112 -8.51 30.27 -24.94
CA GLU A 112 -7.54 31.00 -24.12
C GLU A 112 -7.54 30.56 -22.64
N LEU A 113 -8.66 30.04 -22.11
CA LEU A 113 -8.71 29.46 -20.76
C LEU A 113 -7.87 28.19 -20.65
N TYR A 114 -7.85 27.30 -21.65
CA TYR A 114 -7.02 26.08 -21.60
C TYR A 114 -5.53 26.39 -21.45
N LYS A 115 -5.04 27.49 -22.05
CA LYS A 115 -3.64 27.94 -21.92
C LYS A 115 -3.32 28.46 -20.52
N LYS A 116 -4.30 29.05 -19.84
CA LYS A 116 -4.16 29.71 -18.53
C LYS A 116 -4.43 28.81 -17.33
N LEU A 117 -5.33 27.82 -17.48
CA LEU A 117 -5.74 26.92 -16.40
C LEU A 117 -4.78 25.73 -16.26
N LYS A 118 -3.55 26.03 -15.83
CA LYS A 118 -2.51 25.06 -15.48
C LYS A 118 -2.00 25.31 -14.06
N TRP A 119 -1.83 24.24 -13.29
CA TRP A 119 -1.22 24.24 -11.95
C TRP A 119 -0.21 23.10 -11.84
N GLU A 120 0.89 23.29 -11.11
CA GLU A 120 1.73 22.16 -10.67
C GLU A 120 1.29 21.72 -9.27
N ARG A 121 1.11 20.41 -9.06
CA ARG A 121 0.75 19.84 -7.77
C ARG A 121 1.34 18.45 -7.61
N VAL A 122 2.10 18.23 -6.54
CA VAL A 122 2.77 16.95 -6.24
C VAL A 122 3.60 16.43 -7.41
N GLY A 123 4.34 17.33 -8.08
CA GLY A 123 5.15 17.02 -9.28
C GLY A 123 4.34 16.77 -10.57
N ILE A 124 3.01 16.93 -10.55
CA ILE A 124 2.11 16.67 -11.68
C ILE A 124 1.49 17.98 -12.17
N THR A 125 1.54 18.22 -13.48
CA THR A 125 0.77 19.29 -14.13
C THR A 125 -0.72 18.92 -14.16
N LEU A 126 -1.54 19.66 -13.42
CA LEU A 126 -2.99 19.65 -13.51
C LEU A 126 -3.44 20.70 -14.53
N LYS A 127 -4.20 20.29 -15.54
CA LYS A 127 -4.77 21.13 -16.61
C LYS A 127 -5.99 20.44 -17.25
N PRO A 128 -6.89 21.14 -17.95
CA PRO A 128 -7.95 20.51 -18.74
C PRO A 128 -7.36 19.84 -20.01
N GLU A 129 -7.91 18.68 -20.39
CA GLU A 129 -7.32 17.81 -21.42
C GLU A 129 -8.22 17.47 -22.61
N ILE A 130 -9.52 17.74 -22.55
CA ILE A 130 -10.47 17.32 -23.61
C ILE A 130 -11.48 18.42 -23.94
N LEU A 131 -11.77 18.60 -25.23
CA LEU A 131 -12.69 19.64 -25.71
C LEU A 131 -13.70 19.03 -26.69
N PHE A 132 -14.98 19.24 -26.41
CA PHE A 132 -16.10 18.74 -27.21
C PHE A 132 -16.50 19.79 -28.26
N LEU A 133 -16.20 19.56 -29.53
CA LEU A 133 -16.56 20.43 -30.63
C LEU A 133 -17.88 19.96 -31.25
N GLN A 134 -18.90 20.81 -31.16
CA GLN A 134 -20.24 20.54 -31.65
C GLN A 134 -20.59 21.48 -32.79
N ASP A 135 -20.98 20.93 -33.93
CA ASP A 135 -21.62 21.67 -35.00
C ASP A 135 -23.14 21.59 -34.88
N GLU A 136 -23.78 22.74 -34.97
CA GLU A 136 -25.24 22.88 -34.90
C GLU A 136 -25.80 23.94 -35.88
N GLU A 137 -24.98 24.50 -36.77
CA GLU A 137 -25.37 25.70 -37.53
C GLU A 137 -24.68 25.91 -38.88
N ASN A 138 -23.43 25.45 -39.09
CA ASN A 138 -22.79 25.37 -40.41
C ASN A 138 -21.42 24.66 -40.33
N GLY A 139 -21.27 23.56 -41.05
CA GLY A 139 -20.13 22.65 -40.89
C GLY A 139 -18.73 23.25 -41.11
N GLY A 140 -18.58 24.24 -41.99
CA GLY A 140 -17.28 24.86 -42.25
C GLY A 140 -16.59 25.41 -40.99
N LYS A 141 -17.39 25.99 -40.07
CA LYS A 141 -16.88 26.56 -38.81
C LYS A 141 -16.32 25.49 -37.86
N LEU A 142 -16.82 24.25 -37.91
CA LEU A 142 -16.27 23.14 -37.11
C LEU A 142 -14.86 22.76 -37.58
N VAL A 143 -14.60 22.74 -38.89
CA VAL A 143 -13.27 22.45 -39.45
C VAL A 143 -12.25 23.54 -39.08
N GLU A 144 -12.69 24.81 -39.08
CA GLU A 144 -11.87 25.95 -38.67
C GLU A 144 -11.54 25.93 -37.17
N ILE A 145 -12.53 25.73 -36.29
CA ILE A 145 -12.30 25.61 -34.85
C ILE A 145 -11.40 24.39 -34.56
N THR A 146 -11.61 23.25 -35.23
CA THR A 146 -10.77 22.05 -35.08
C THR A 146 -9.31 22.35 -35.41
N ARG A 147 -9.05 23.04 -36.54
CA ARG A 147 -7.70 23.47 -36.95
C ARG A 147 -7.06 24.37 -35.89
N LYS A 148 -7.81 25.38 -35.42
CA LYS A 148 -7.38 26.36 -34.43
C LYS A 148 -7.02 25.71 -33.09
N VAL A 149 -7.87 24.81 -32.58
CA VAL A 149 -7.62 24.05 -31.34
C VAL A 149 -6.41 23.12 -31.51
N ARG A 150 -6.26 22.40 -32.63
CA ARG A 150 -5.08 21.56 -32.87
C ARG A 150 -3.77 22.37 -32.94
N SER A 151 -3.78 23.61 -33.42
CA SER A 151 -2.60 24.48 -33.45
C SER A 151 -2.30 25.19 -32.13
N GLU A 152 -3.33 25.69 -31.41
CA GLU A 152 -3.14 26.49 -30.19
C GLU A 152 -3.09 25.65 -28.91
N LEU A 153 -3.73 24.48 -28.91
CA LEU A 153 -3.90 23.58 -27.77
C LEU A 153 -3.51 22.14 -28.16
N PRO A 154 -2.26 21.88 -28.59
CA PRO A 154 -1.88 20.59 -29.19
C PRO A 154 -2.05 19.38 -28.25
N TRP A 155 -2.08 19.60 -26.94
CA TRP A 155 -2.33 18.57 -25.93
C TRP A 155 -3.81 18.23 -25.73
N VAL A 156 -4.75 18.95 -26.31
CA VAL A 156 -6.18 18.76 -26.05
C VAL A 156 -6.74 17.66 -26.96
N ALA A 157 -7.23 16.59 -26.33
CA ALA A 157 -8.04 15.57 -26.97
C ALA A 157 -9.34 16.18 -27.49
N LEU A 158 -9.81 15.71 -28.65
CA LEU A 158 -11.01 16.24 -29.28
C LEU A 158 -12.13 15.21 -29.32
N VAL A 159 -13.34 15.67 -29.06
CA VAL A 159 -14.57 14.97 -29.39
C VAL A 159 -15.27 15.78 -30.48
N LEU A 160 -15.69 15.14 -31.57
CA LEU A 160 -16.29 15.80 -32.73
C LEU A 160 -17.74 15.32 -32.92
N ALA A 161 -18.67 16.27 -32.97
CA ALA A 161 -20.09 16.03 -33.20
C ALA A 161 -20.61 16.97 -34.31
N SER A 162 -21.24 16.40 -35.33
CA SER A 162 -22.01 17.10 -36.37
C SER A 162 -23.01 16.11 -36.97
N SER A 163 -24.12 16.59 -37.50
CA SER A 163 -25.03 15.80 -38.33
C SER A 163 -24.47 15.52 -39.72
N GLU A 164 -23.40 16.20 -40.15
CA GLU A 164 -22.78 16.00 -41.47
C GLU A 164 -21.49 15.18 -41.38
N THR A 165 -21.52 13.93 -41.86
CA THR A 165 -20.35 13.04 -41.82
C THR A 165 -19.19 13.48 -42.70
N LYS A 166 -19.47 14.29 -43.75
CA LYS A 166 -18.45 14.99 -44.55
C LYS A 166 -17.62 15.94 -43.68
N ILE A 167 -18.28 16.71 -42.82
CA ILE A 167 -17.66 17.70 -41.93
C ILE A 167 -16.88 17.03 -40.80
N LEU A 168 -17.41 15.90 -40.28
CA LEU A 168 -16.65 15.05 -39.37
C LEU A 168 -15.37 14.54 -40.04
N ARG A 169 -15.44 14.05 -41.29
CA ARG A 169 -14.25 13.59 -42.04
C ARG A 169 -13.22 14.71 -42.21
N GLU A 170 -13.62 15.88 -42.70
CA GLU A 170 -12.73 17.03 -42.91
C GLU A 170 -12.08 17.51 -41.60
N SER A 171 -12.83 17.49 -40.49
CA SER A 171 -12.30 17.78 -39.14
C SER A 171 -11.31 16.72 -38.63
N ILE A 172 -11.55 15.42 -38.93
CA ILE A 172 -10.61 14.34 -38.59
C ILE A 172 -9.33 14.44 -39.44
N GLU A 173 -9.45 14.74 -40.74
CA GLU A 173 -8.31 14.94 -41.64
C GLU A 173 -7.42 16.11 -41.20
N VAL A 174 -8.01 17.19 -40.68
CA VAL A 174 -7.29 18.31 -40.04
C VAL A 174 -6.54 17.91 -38.77
N CYS A 175 -6.90 16.80 -38.10
CA CYS A 175 -6.16 16.27 -36.96
C CYS A 175 -4.98 15.36 -37.37
N GLY A 176 -4.98 14.83 -38.60
CA GLY A 176 -3.92 13.96 -39.12
C GLY A 176 -3.79 12.63 -38.35
N ASP A 177 -2.61 12.40 -37.77
CA ASP A 177 -2.33 11.21 -36.96
C ASP A 177 -3.03 11.26 -35.58
N PHE A 178 -3.34 12.46 -35.07
CA PHE A 178 -4.04 12.63 -33.80
C PHE A 178 -5.50 12.21 -33.94
N LYS A 179 -5.94 11.16 -33.24
CA LYS A 179 -7.28 10.58 -33.43
C LYS A 179 -8.31 11.18 -32.46
N PRO A 180 -9.30 11.96 -32.95
CA PRO A 180 -10.40 12.44 -32.13
C PRO A 180 -11.43 11.33 -31.88
N LEU A 181 -12.33 11.54 -30.92
CA LEU A 181 -13.52 10.73 -30.71
C LEU A 181 -14.65 11.23 -31.63
N ILE A 182 -15.20 10.35 -32.48
CA ILE A 182 -16.47 10.61 -33.17
C ILE A 182 -17.59 10.44 -32.15
N TYR A 183 -18.54 11.38 -32.10
CA TYR A 183 -19.64 11.36 -31.14
C TYR A 183 -21.02 11.21 -31.81
N GLY A 184 -21.93 10.53 -31.12
CA GLY A 184 -23.37 10.53 -31.43
C GLY A 184 -23.86 9.44 -32.37
N ALA A 185 -23.30 8.22 -32.32
CA ALA A 185 -23.86 7.07 -33.04
C ALA A 185 -25.08 6.47 -32.32
N SER A 186 -26.27 6.90 -32.72
CA SER A 186 -27.57 6.39 -32.31
C SER A 186 -28.14 5.44 -33.37
N SER A 187 -29.26 4.76 -33.07
CA SER A 187 -29.93 3.85 -34.03
C SER A 187 -30.23 4.47 -35.40
N GLN A 188 -30.43 5.79 -35.50
CA GLN A 188 -30.76 6.47 -36.76
C GLN A 188 -29.54 6.69 -37.68
N ASN A 189 -28.33 6.91 -37.15
CA ASN A 189 -27.12 7.26 -37.93
C ASN A 189 -25.97 6.24 -37.79
N PHE A 190 -26.15 5.20 -36.97
CA PHE A 190 -25.14 4.21 -36.59
C PHE A 190 -24.32 3.64 -37.77
N GLU A 191 -24.96 3.31 -38.90
CA GLU A 191 -24.29 2.70 -40.05
C GLU A 191 -23.28 3.65 -40.70
N GLU A 192 -23.62 4.94 -40.77
CA GLU A 192 -22.80 5.96 -41.41
C GLU A 192 -21.59 6.33 -40.56
N LEU A 193 -21.80 6.54 -39.26
CA LEU A 193 -20.72 6.83 -38.31
C LEU A 193 -19.85 5.60 -38.03
N SER A 194 -20.41 4.38 -38.06
CA SER A 194 -19.62 3.15 -38.05
C SER A 194 -18.68 3.05 -39.24
N LYS A 195 -19.17 3.38 -40.45
CA LYS A 195 -18.34 3.39 -41.66
C LYS A 195 -17.23 4.45 -41.56
N LEU A 196 -17.55 5.67 -41.12
CA LEU A 196 -16.56 6.73 -40.93
C LEU A 196 -15.49 6.35 -39.89
N SER A 197 -15.88 5.72 -38.78
CA SER A 197 -14.96 5.22 -37.74
C SER A 197 -14.01 4.13 -38.27
N ILE A 198 -14.50 3.19 -39.10
CA ILE A 198 -13.67 2.17 -39.74
C ILE A 198 -12.66 2.81 -40.71
N GLU A 199 -13.11 3.73 -41.58
CA GLU A 199 -12.27 4.37 -42.60
C GLU A 199 -11.19 5.29 -42.00
N THR A 200 -11.50 6.02 -40.93
CA THR A 200 -10.58 6.98 -40.29
C THR A 200 -9.76 6.38 -39.13
N GLN A 201 -10.15 5.19 -38.66
CA GLN A 201 -9.68 4.55 -37.43
C GLN A 201 -9.93 5.36 -36.14
N ALA A 202 -10.74 6.42 -36.21
CA ALA A 202 -11.15 7.22 -35.06
C ALA A 202 -12.13 6.42 -34.16
N PRO A 203 -11.98 6.45 -32.83
CA PRO A 203 -12.95 5.87 -31.90
C PRO A 203 -14.37 6.43 -32.08
N LEU A 204 -15.38 5.65 -31.70
CA LEU A 204 -16.79 5.99 -31.89
C LEU A 204 -17.57 5.97 -30.58
N THR A 205 -18.40 6.99 -30.35
CA THR A 205 -19.34 7.03 -29.22
C THR A 205 -20.69 6.46 -29.62
N ILE A 206 -21.13 5.40 -28.94
CA ILE A 206 -22.49 4.87 -29.01
C ILE A 206 -23.37 5.67 -28.02
N ILE A 207 -24.57 6.03 -28.45
CA ILE A 207 -25.61 6.65 -27.61
C ILE A 207 -26.96 6.00 -27.91
N GLY A 208 -27.87 5.97 -26.93
CA GLY A 208 -29.24 5.51 -27.10
C GLY A 208 -30.16 6.09 -26.03
N GLU A 209 -31.46 5.86 -26.16
CA GLU A 209 -32.49 6.28 -25.19
C GLU A 209 -32.60 5.32 -23.99
N SER A 210 -31.87 4.20 -24.01
CA SER A 210 -31.82 3.21 -22.93
C SER A 210 -30.53 2.39 -22.94
N LEU A 211 -30.22 1.75 -21.80
CA LEU A 211 -29.12 0.79 -21.71
C LEU A 211 -29.27 -0.41 -22.66
N ASP A 212 -30.50 -0.82 -22.98
CA ASP A 212 -30.76 -1.93 -23.91
C ASP A 212 -30.41 -1.53 -25.35
N GLU A 213 -30.81 -0.34 -25.83
CA GLU A 213 -30.39 0.18 -27.14
C GLU A 213 -28.86 0.31 -27.23
N ILE A 214 -28.22 0.85 -26.17
CA ILE A 214 -26.77 0.98 -26.10
C ILE A 214 -26.08 -0.38 -26.15
N SER A 215 -26.66 -1.40 -25.51
CA SER A 215 -26.19 -2.79 -25.58
C SER A 215 -26.30 -3.35 -27.01
N GLU A 216 -27.46 -3.21 -27.65
CA GLU A 216 -27.68 -3.68 -29.04
C GLU A 216 -26.73 -3.00 -30.03
N LEU A 217 -26.60 -1.67 -29.98
CA LEU A 217 -25.71 -0.90 -30.85
C LEU A 217 -24.23 -1.25 -30.58
N SER A 218 -23.84 -1.48 -29.32
CA SER A 218 -22.48 -1.90 -28.97
C SER A 218 -22.17 -3.32 -29.45
N GLU A 219 -23.12 -4.26 -29.36
CA GLU A 219 -22.96 -5.60 -29.93
C GLU A 219 -22.90 -5.56 -31.46
N LYS A 220 -23.73 -4.73 -32.11
CA LYS A 220 -23.73 -4.48 -33.55
C LYS A 220 -22.41 -3.88 -34.03
N ALA A 221 -21.81 -2.96 -33.26
CA ALA A 221 -20.50 -2.39 -33.53
C ALA A 221 -19.38 -3.46 -33.38
N LEU A 222 -19.45 -4.27 -32.33
CA LEU A 222 -18.53 -5.40 -32.12
C LEU A 222 -18.61 -6.44 -33.24
N LYS A 223 -19.79 -6.69 -33.83
CA LYS A 223 -20.00 -7.55 -35.02
C LYS A 223 -19.40 -6.94 -36.30
N LYS A 224 -19.38 -5.60 -36.42
CA LYS A 224 -18.68 -4.86 -37.48
C LYS A 224 -17.16 -4.72 -37.24
N GLY A 225 -16.62 -5.34 -36.19
CA GLY A 225 -15.19 -5.30 -35.86
C GLY A 225 -14.74 -4.04 -35.10
N LEU A 226 -15.63 -3.07 -34.84
CA LEU A 226 -15.29 -1.89 -34.04
C LEU A 226 -14.97 -2.29 -32.59
N ARG A 227 -13.76 -1.96 -32.14
CA ARG A 227 -13.28 -2.24 -30.77
C ARG A 227 -12.91 -0.99 -29.97
N LYS A 228 -12.75 0.18 -30.61
CA LYS A 228 -12.50 1.48 -29.96
C LYS A 228 -13.82 2.23 -29.77
N LEU A 229 -14.62 1.84 -28.77
CA LEU A 229 -15.94 2.44 -28.49
C LEU A 229 -15.95 3.19 -27.15
N VAL A 230 -16.73 4.28 -27.09
CA VAL A 230 -17.13 4.99 -25.87
C VAL A 230 -18.66 4.95 -25.78
N LEU A 231 -19.24 4.98 -24.58
CA LEU A 231 -20.70 5.03 -24.39
C LEU A 231 -21.11 6.41 -23.85
N ASP A 232 -22.19 7.00 -24.35
CA ASP A 232 -23.02 7.97 -23.61
C ASP A 232 -24.28 7.23 -23.16
N PRO A 233 -24.60 7.16 -21.85
CA PRO A 233 -25.76 6.43 -21.35
C PRO A 233 -27.11 7.08 -21.75
N GLY A 234 -27.12 8.32 -22.27
CA GLY A 234 -28.34 8.99 -22.71
C GLY A 234 -29.29 9.42 -21.59
N SER A 235 -28.92 9.17 -20.33
CA SER A 235 -29.75 9.36 -19.13
C SER A 235 -30.35 10.77 -19.05
N GLN A 236 -31.63 10.85 -18.73
CA GLN A 236 -32.44 12.06 -18.64
C GLN A 236 -32.33 12.76 -17.27
N GLY A 237 -31.84 12.07 -16.23
CA GLY A 237 -31.64 12.66 -14.90
C GLY A 237 -30.37 12.21 -14.17
N VAL A 238 -29.90 13.02 -13.21
CA VAL A 238 -28.68 12.73 -12.40
C VAL A 238 -28.76 11.38 -11.69
N ARG A 239 -29.95 11.00 -11.20
CA ARG A 239 -30.17 9.72 -10.53
C ARG A 239 -29.98 8.55 -11.50
N GLU A 240 -30.62 8.63 -12.66
CA GLU A 240 -30.56 7.63 -13.72
C GLU A 240 -29.12 7.47 -14.22
N LEU A 241 -28.42 8.58 -14.50
CA LEU A 241 -26.99 8.59 -14.85
C LEU A 241 -26.12 7.85 -13.83
N PHE A 242 -26.39 8.04 -12.53
CA PHE A 242 -25.65 7.37 -11.45
C PHE A 242 -25.98 5.86 -11.38
N GLU A 243 -27.23 5.48 -11.63
CA GLU A 243 -27.67 4.08 -11.69
C GLU A 243 -27.08 3.38 -12.94
N ASP A 244 -27.14 4.02 -14.11
CA ASP A 244 -26.58 3.55 -15.39
C ASP A 244 -25.07 3.33 -15.33
N LEU A 245 -24.31 4.31 -14.84
CA LEU A 245 -22.85 4.18 -14.68
C LEU A 245 -22.48 2.99 -13.79
N ILE A 246 -23.26 2.75 -12.73
CA ILE A 246 -23.11 1.58 -11.85
C ILE A 246 -23.47 0.29 -12.60
N ILE A 247 -24.57 0.25 -13.37
CA ILE A 247 -24.98 -0.94 -14.12
C ILE A 247 -23.95 -1.30 -15.20
N ILE A 248 -23.51 -0.33 -16.01
CA ILE A 248 -22.48 -0.49 -17.05
C ILE A 248 -21.21 -1.08 -16.43
N ARG A 249 -20.64 -0.40 -15.42
CA ARG A 249 -19.38 -0.85 -14.80
C ARG A 249 -19.52 -2.19 -14.08
N LYS A 250 -20.61 -2.42 -13.32
CA LYS A 250 -20.86 -3.67 -12.58
C LYS A 250 -21.00 -4.85 -13.52
N THR A 251 -21.75 -4.70 -14.60
CA THR A 251 -22.03 -5.79 -15.53
C THR A 251 -20.81 -6.10 -16.42
N ALA A 252 -20.03 -5.08 -16.79
CA ALA A 252 -18.71 -5.30 -17.39
C ALA A 252 -17.75 -6.03 -16.45
N VAL A 253 -17.54 -5.52 -15.23
CA VAL A 253 -16.53 -6.03 -14.27
C VAL A 253 -16.88 -7.40 -13.68
N LYS A 254 -18.12 -7.59 -13.21
CA LYS A 254 -18.55 -8.83 -12.53
C LYS A 254 -19.03 -9.89 -13.52
N ASN A 255 -19.80 -9.50 -14.54
CA ASN A 255 -20.43 -10.43 -15.50
C ASN A 255 -19.70 -10.56 -16.84
N ARG A 256 -18.61 -9.82 -17.08
CA ARG A 256 -17.85 -9.81 -18.35
C ARG A 256 -18.71 -9.47 -19.58
N PHE A 257 -19.78 -8.70 -19.40
CA PHE A 257 -20.73 -8.39 -20.47
C PHE A 257 -20.13 -7.44 -21.51
N LYS A 258 -19.74 -8.00 -22.66
CA LYS A 258 -18.94 -7.33 -23.70
C LYS A 258 -19.57 -6.03 -24.25
N PRO A 259 -20.91 -5.88 -24.42
CA PRO A 259 -21.51 -4.62 -24.88
C PRO A 259 -21.30 -3.42 -23.93
N PHE A 260 -21.24 -3.63 -22.62
CA PHE A 260 -20.92 -2.56 -21.64
C PHE A 260 -19.42 -2.49 -21.29
N GLY A 261 -18.57 -3.25 -21.98
CA GLY A 261 -17.13 -3.35 -21.74
C GLY A 261 -16.31 -2.14 -22.21
N PHE A 262 -16.82 -0.92 -22.06
CA PHE A 262 -16.27 0.31 -22.65
C PHE A 262 -16.26 1.52 -21.69
N PRO A 263 -15.35 2.49 -21.90
CA PRO A 263 -15.36 3.78 -21.19
C PRO A 263 -16.61 4.60 -21.51
N VAL A 264 -16.93 5.57 -20.64
CA VAL A 264 -18.17 6.35 -20.69
C VAL A 264 -17.89 7.86 -20.76
N ILE A 265 -18.61 8.59 -21.61
CA ILE A 265 -18.63 10.06 -21.67
C ILE A 265 -19.88 10.62 -20.98
N THR A 266 -19.74 11.77 -20.31
CA THR A 266 -20.76 12.35 -19.44
C THR A 266 -20.78 13.88 -19.50
N PHE A 267 -21.97 14.45 -19.34
CA PHE A 267 -22.24 15.87 -19.58
C PHE A 267 -23.04 16.49 -18.41
N PRO A 268 -22.41 16.75 -17.25
CA PRO A 268 -23.10 17.24 -16.04
C PRO A 268 -23.99 18.48 -16.24
N TYR A 269 -23.66 19.36 -17.22
CA TYR A 269 -24.47 20.54 -17.53
C TYR A 269 -25.85 20.24 -18.13
N ARG A 270 -26.10 19.02 -18.65
CA ARG A 270 -27.43 18.62 -19.13
C ARG A 270 -28.49 18.61 -18.03
N TYR A 271 -28.07 18.54 -16.75
CA TYR A 271 -28.96 18.33 -15.61
C TYR A 271 -29.13 19.54 -14.70
N THR A 272 -28.39 20.64 -14.93
CA THR A 272 -28.47 21.84 -14.08
C THR A 272 -27.87 23.07 -14.76
N ASN A 273 -28.56 24.22 -14.61
CA ASN A 273 -28.06 25.53 -15.01
C ASN A 273 -27.18 26.19 -13.91
N SER A 274 -27.05 25.56 -12.74
CA SER A 274 -26.20 26.07 -11.65
C SER A 274 -24.85 25.37 -11.67
N TYR A 275 -23.82 26.12 -12.08
CA TYR A 275 -22.44 25.65 -12.18
C TYR A 275 -21.88 25.04 -10.87
N LEU A 276 -22.40 25.43 -9.70
CA LEU A 276 -22.03 24.81 -8.42
C LEU A 276 -22.59 23.38 -8.30
N PHE A 277 -23.84 23.16 -8.70
CA PHE A 277 -24.41 21.81 -8.79
C PHE A 277 -23.79 21.02 -9.93
N GLU A 278 -23.40 21.66 -11.03
CA GLU A 278 -22.68 21.03 -12.13
C GLU A 278 -21.34 20.46 -11.67
N ALA A 279 -20.55 21.26 -10.93
CA ALA A 279 -19.30 20.81 -10.32
C ALA A 279 -19.52 19.69 -9.28
N LEU A 280 -20.62 19.73 -8.52
CA LEU A 280 -20.99 18.65 -7.58
C LEU A 280 -21.33 17.34 -8.32
N ILE A 281 -22.01 17.42 -9.47
CA ILE A 281 -22.28 16.25 -10.32
C ILE A 281 -20.96 15.75 -10.94
N ALA A 282 -20.10 16.64 -11.45
CA ALA A 282 -18.79 16.28 -11.99
C ALA A 282 -17.90 15.56 -10.96
N SER A 283 -17.91 16.02 -9.71
CA SER A 283 -17.26 15.37 -8.56
C SER A 283 -17.78 13.94 -8.36
N ALA A 284 -19.10 13.77 -8.27
CA ALA A 284 -19.73 12.45 -8.18
C ALA A 284 -19.35 11.53 -9.36
N LEU A 285 -19.24 12.07 -10.58
CA LEU A 285 -18.87 11.34 -11.80
C LEU A 285 -17.41 10.89 -11.83
N ILE A 286 -16.46 11.67 -11.28
CA ILE A 286 -15.07 11.24 -11.05
C ILE A 286 -15.06 9.99 -10.15
N CYS A 287 -15.85 10.02 -9.08
CA CYS A 287 -16.03 8.92 -8.14
C CYS A 287 -16.93 7.76 -8.66
N LYS A 288 -17.55 7.91 -9.85
CA LYS A 288 -18.54 6.98 -10.41
C LYS A 288 -18.31 6.75 -11.90
N TYR A 289 -17.13 6.24 -12.21
CA TYR A 289 -16.86 5.48 -13.43
C TYR A 289 -16.95 6.23 -14.76
N SER A 290 -17.17 7.55 -14.77
CA SER A 290 -17.00 8.34 -15.99
C SER A 290 -15.54 8.28 -16.47
N SER A 291 -15.33 8.40 -17.78
CA SER A 291 -14.02 8.46 -18.42
C SER A 291 -13.80 9.76 -19.20
N ILE A 292 -14.87 10.50 -19.51
CA ILE A 292 -14.82 11.86 -20.05
C ILE A 292 -15.93 12.69 -19.38
N ILE A 293 -15.57 13.86 -18.84
CA ILE A 293 -16.51 14.79 -18.20
C ILE A 293 -16.43 16.14 -18.94
N ILE A 294 -17.52 16.50 -19.62
CA ILE A 294 -17.65 17.77 -20.35
C ILE A 294 -18.50 18.74 -19.52
N LEU A 295 -17.89 19.84 -19.09
CA LEU A 295 -18.52 20.95 -18.35
C LEU A 295 -19.13 21.99 -19.31
N SER A 296 -20.03 22.83 -18.81
CA SER A 296 -20.62 23.97 -19.54
C SER A 296 -19.62 25.08 -19.85
N ASP A 297 -18.61 25.24 -19.00
CA ASP A 297 -17.55 26.25 -19.04
C ASP A 297 -16.38 25.81 -18.14
N LEU A 298 -15.24 26.52 -18.17
CA LEU A 298 -14.11 26.27 -17.26
C LEU A 298 -13.89 27.45 -16.30
N LYS A 299 -14.30 27.28 -15.04
CA LYS A 299 -13.96 28.21 -13.95
C LYS A 299 -12.79 27.69 -13.10
N PRO A 300 -11.76 28.52 -12.81
CA PRO A 300 -10.54 28.08 -12.11
C PRO A 300 -10.82 27.35 -10.79
N GLU A 301 -11.72 27.89 -9.99
CA GLU A 301 -12.02 27.44 -8.62
C GLU A 301 -12.71 26.07 -8.57
N ALA A 302 -13.52 25.72 -9.58
CA ALA A 302 -14.12 24.39 -9.67
C ALA A 302 -13.18 23.41 -10.38
N LEU A 303 -12.55 23.84 -11.49
CA LEU A 303 -11.68 22.96 -12.27
C LEU A 303 -10.47 22.48 -11.45
N PHE A 304 -9.83 23.36 -10.68
CA PHE A 304 -8.75 22.97 -9.78
C PHE A 304 -9.20 21.90 -8.78
N ASN A 305 -10.34 22.10 -8.12
CA ASN A 305 -10.87 21.14 -7.14
C ASN A 305 -11.23 19.79 -7.80
N LEU A 306 -11.83 19.78 -8.99
CA LEU A 306 -12.12 18.55 -9.74
C LEU A 306 -10.84 17.82 -10.19
N LEU A 307 -9.83 18.54 -10.67
CA LEU A 307 -8.54 17.94 -11.04
C LEU A 307 -7.80 17.37 -9.82
N VAL A 308 -7.89 18.02 -8.66
CA VAL A 308 -7.34 17.53 -7.37
C VAL A 308 -8.10 16.32 -6.86
N GLU A 309 -9.44 16.32 -6.89
CA GLU A 309 -10.24 15.14 -6.53
C GLU A 309 -9.88 13.95 -7.44
N ARG A 310 -9.85 14.17 -8.75
CA ARG A 310 -9.44 13.15 -9.72
C ARG A 310 -8.06 12.60 -9.42
N MET A 311 -7.07 13.46 -9.16
CA MET A 311 -5.72 13.05 -8.76
C MET A 311 -5.75 12.15 -7.51
N ASN A 312 -6.51 12.53 -6.48
CA ASN A 312 -6.62 11.76 -5.24
C ASN A 312 -7.33 10.40 -5.45
N ILE A 313 -8.43 10.37 -6.21
CA ILE A 313 -9.23 9.16 -6.47
C ILE A 313 -8.47 8.15 -7.35
N TYR A 314 -7.70 8.62 -8.34
CA TYR A 314 -6.93 7.77 -9.25
C TYR A 314 -5.46 7.58 -8.83
N THR A 315 -5.03 8.16 -7.71
CA THR A 315 -3.76 7.76 -7.07
C THR A 315 -3.83 6.27 -6.69
N ASP A 316 -2.74 5.54 -6.89
CA ASP A 316 -2.64 4.12 -6.56
C ASP A 316 -2.67 3.92 -5.03
N PRO A 317 -3.69 3.26 -4.44
CA PRO A 317 -3.77 3.10 -2.99
C PRO A 317 -2.72 2.15 -2.41
N GLN A 318 -2.00 1.40 -3.25
CA GLN A 318 -0.91 0.51 -2.83
C GLN A 318 0.47 1.20 -2.83
N LYS A 319 0.58 2.42 -3.37
CA LYS A 319 1.84 3.15 -3.51
C LYS A 319 1.68 4.62 -3.10
N PRO A 320 2.26 5.04 -1.95
CA PRO A 320 2.34 6.46 -1.62
C PRO A 320 3.06 7.24 -2.73
N LEU A 321 2.64 8.48 -2.97
CA LEU A 321 3.41 9.42 -3.78
C LEU A 321 4.64 9.84 -2.96
N VAL A 322 5.84 9.72 -3.55
CA VAL A 322 7.12 9.97 -2.89
C VAL A 322 7.94 11.06 -3.58
N VAL A 323 8.89 11.60 -2.83
CA VAL A 323 9.93 12.53 -3.27
C VAL A 323 11.29 11.84 -3.07
N GLU A 324 12.32 12.28 -3.79
CA GLU A 324 13.66 11.68 -3.68
C GLU A 324 14.36 12.10 -2.38
N GLU A 325 15.05 11.17 -1.71
CA GLU A 325 15.85 11.47 -0.52
C GLU A 325 17.03 12.39 -0.88
N GLY A 326 17.22 13.48 -0.11
CA GLY A 326 18.28 14.44 -0.42
C GLY A 326 18.19 15.78 0.30
N ILE A 327 18.93 16.77 -0.23
CA ILE A 327 19.03 18.13 0.28
C ILE A 327 18.42 19.10 -0.74
N TYR A 328 17.36 19.80 -0.33
CA TYR A 328 16.60 20.71 -1.18
C TYR A 328 16.85 22.16 -0.73
N PRO A 329 17.42 23.03 -1.59
CA PRO A 329 17.65 24.43 -1.27
C PRO A 329 16.36 25.27 -1.45
N ILE A 330 15.82 25.82 -0.36
CA ILE A 330 14.61 26.66 -0.40
C ILE A 330 14.96 28.11 -0.03
N ASN A 331 14.44 29.07 -0.81
CA ASN A 331 14.72 30.51 -0.69
C ASN A 331 16.22 30.89 -0.84
N GLY A 332 17.06 30.02 -1.42
CA GLY A 332 18.49 30.29 -1.67
C GLY A 332 19.37 30.27 -0.41
N PRO A 333 19.53 29.12 0.27
CA PRO A 333 20.31 29.00 1.49
C PRO A 333 21.83 29.10 1.29
N ASP A 334 22.48 29.58 2.34
CA ASP A 334 23.93 29.71 2.50
C ASP A 334 24.46 28.83 3.66
N GLU A 335 25.72 29.03 4.02
CA GLU A 335 26.41 28.37 5.14
C GLU A 335 25.89 28.73 6.56
N ASN A 336 25.00 29.72 6.68
CA ASN A 336 24.41 30.18 7.94
C ASN A 336 22.89 29.94 8.01
N SER A 337 22.32 29.30 6.97
CA SER A 337 20.89 29.14 6.77
C SER A 337 20.31 27.94 7.52
N LEU A 338 19.04 28.04 7.91
CA LEU A 338 18.38 27.02 8.74
C LEU A 338 18.42 25.64 8.09
N VAL A 339 18.59 24.59 8.91
CA VAL A 339 18.48 23.20 8.47
C VAL A 339 17.24 22.59 9.10
N ALA A 340 16.32 22.08 8.28
CA ALA A 340 15.11 21.41 8.72
C ALA A 340 14.99 20.04 8.07
N ILE A 341 14.37 19.06 8.74
CA ILE A 341 14.15 17.72 8.19
C ILE A 341 12.66 17.37 8.11
N THR A 342 12.26 16.68 7.04
CA THR A 342 10.95 16.04 6.93
C THR A 342 11.07 14.70 6.16
N CYS A 343 9.98 13.96 6.09
CA CYS A 343 9.90 12.67 5.40
C CYS A 343 9.58 12.82 3.90
N ASN A 344 9.86 11.79 3.11
CA ASN A 344 9.68 11.81 1.65
C ASN A 344 8.25 11.55 1.17
N PHE A 345 7.25 11.39 2.05
CA PHE A 345 5.85 11.37 1.63
C PHE A 345 5.51 12.69 0.94
N ALA A 346 5.16 12.63 -0.34
CA ALA A 346 5.14 13.82 -1.19
C ALA A 346 4.14 14.88 -0.69
N LEU A 347 2.98 14.47 -0.16
CA LEU A 347 2.04 15.44 0.42
C LEU A 347 2.63 16.18 1.63
N THR A 348 3.39 15.50 2.49
CA THR A 348 4.13 16.15 3.59
C THR A 348 5.23 17.06 3.05
N TYR A 349 6.01 16.61 2.06
CA TYR A 349 7.04 17.45 1.43
C TYR A 349 6.45 18.75 0.87
N PHE A 350 5.44 18.69 0.00
CA PHE A 350 4.91 19.89 -0.65
C PHE A 350 4.22 20.85 0.33
N ILE A 351 3.63 20.34 1.42
CA ILE A 351 3.12 21.17 2.52
C ILE A 351 4.27 21.89 3.25
N VAL A 352 5.33 21.17 3.65
CA VAL A 352 6.48 21.76 4.35
C VAL A 352 7.25 22.73 3.44
N ASN A 353 7.49 22.36 2.18
CA ASN A 353 8.17 23.19 1.19
C ASN A 353 7.43 24.51 0.96
N GLY A 354 6.11 24.46 0.72
CA GLY A 354 5.30 25.67 0.48
C GLY A 354 5.26 26.63 1.67
N GLU A 355 5.25 26.12 2.90
CA GLU A 355 5.32 26.94 4.11
C GLU A 355 6.73 27.53 4.35
N ILE A 356 7.79 26.82 3.95
CA ILE A 356 9.16 27.37 3.96
C ILE A 356 9.30 28.46 2.87
N GLU A 357 8.78 28.26 1.67
CA GLU A 357 8.71 29.31 0.62
C GLU A 357 7.93 30.54 1.11
N ALA A 358 6.75 30.33 1.72
CA ALA A 358 5.93 31.39 2.31
C ALA A 358 6.64 32.12 3.48
N SER A 359 7.51 31.44 4.21
CA SER A 359 8.35 32.06 5.25
C SER A 359 9.33 33.10 4.68
N ARG A 360 9.81 32.91 3.44
CA ARG A 360 10.93 33.62 2.80
C ARG A 360 12.26 33.54 3.58
N VAL A 361 12.41 32.57 4.48
CA VAL A 361 13.65 32.30 5.22
C VAL A 361 14.50 31.29 4.44
N PRO A 362 15.75 31.61 4.08
CA PRO A 362 16.69 30.67 3.46
C PRO A 362 16.87 29.41 4.32
N THR A 363 16.60 28.24 3.73
CA THR A 363 16.54 26.96 4.44
C THR A 363 17.08 25.81 3.58
N TRP A 364 17.94 24.96 4.16
CA TRP A 364 18.25 23.62 3.68
C TRP A 364 17.19 22.64 4.19
N LEU A 365 16.25 22.22 3.33
CA LEU A 365 15.28 21.19 3.68
C LEU A 365 15.83 19.80 3.34
N LEU A 366 15.95 18.96 4.36
CA LEU A 366 16.43 17.59 4.25
C LEU A 366 15.23 16.66 4.13
N ILE A 367 15.20 15.85 3.07
CA ILE A 367 14.13 14.87 2.81
C ILE A 367 14.69 13.49 3.09
N LYS A 368 14.18 12.83 4.12
CA LYS A 368 14.53 11.45 4.48
C LYS A 368 13.53 10.47 3.85
N ASP A 369 14.02 9.40 3.22
CA ASP A 369 13.18 8.30 2.78
C ASP A 369 12.53 7.59 3.95
N THR A 370 11.22 7.46 3.91
CA THR A 370 10.38 6.76 4.89
C THR A 370 9.46 5.73 4.23
N ASP A 371 9.80 5.28 3.01
CA ASP A 371 8.91 4.53 2.10
C ASP A 371 7.61 5.29 1.79
N GLY A 372 7.67 6.63 1.74
CA GLY A 372 6.51 7.48 1.49
C GLY A 372 5.52 7.55 2.64
N LEU A 373 5.92 7.22 3.87
CA LEU A 373 5.08 7.36 5.06
C LEU A 373 5.17 8.77 5.65
N SER A 374 4.03 9.34 6.07
CA SER A 374 3.97 10.65 6.75
C SER A 374 4.77 10.65 8.06
N VAL A 375 5.19 11.83 8.58
CA VAL A 375 6.05 11.96 9.78
C VAL A 375 5.65 11.02 10.92
N LEU A 376 4.38 11.04 11.34
CA LEU A 376 3.88 10.21 12.44
C LEU A 376 3.79 8.73 12.07
N THR A 377 3.37 8.42 10.84
CA THR A 377 3.28 7.04 10.34
C THR A 377 4.66 6.39 10.23
N ALA A 378 5.64 7.14 9.76
CA ALA A 378 7.03 6.71 9.62
C ALA A 378 7.71 6.54 10.98
N TRP A 379 7.50 7.47 11.91
CA TRP A 379 7.99 7.34 13.28
C TRP A 379 7.40 6.11 13.99
N ALA A 380 6.08 5.92 13.91
CA ALA A 380 5.40 4.74 14.49
C ALA A 380 5.83 3.41 13.84
N ALA A 381 6.25 3.44 12.57
CA ALA A 381 6.80 2.30 11.85
C ALA A 381 8.33 2.09 12.06
N GLY A 382 8.98 2.90 12.90
CA GLY A 382 10.44 2.82 13.12
C GLY A 382 11.31 3.32 11.96
N LYS A 383 10.72 4.03 10.98
CA LYS A 383 11.39 4.53 9.76
C LYS A 383 11.79 6.01 9.82
N PHE A 384 11.42 6.70 10.90
CA PHE A 384 11.76 8.11 11.14
C PHE A 384 12.08 8.38 12.63
N GLY A 385 12.85 7.45 13.21
CA GLY A 385 13.48 7.56 14.54
C GLY A 385 14.91 8.13 14.46
N ALA A 386 15.53 8.38 15.63
CA ALA A 386 16.88 8.93 15.71
C ALA A 386 17.92 8.06 14.99
N ASP A 387 17.76 6.75 15.09
CA ASP A 387 18.55 5.69 14.45
C ASP A 387 18.51 5.69 12.92
N THR A 388 17.47 6.29 12.32
CA THR A 388 17.30 6.42 10.86
C THR A 388 17.66 7.81 10.35
N ILE A 389 17.37 8.85 11.13
CA ILE A 389 17.69 10.24 10.81
C ILE A 389 19.20 10.49 10.94
N ALA A 390 19.83 10.09 12.03
CA ALA A 390 21.24 10.40 12.29
C ALA A 390 22.20 9.81 11.23
N PRO A 391 22.05 8.57 10.75
CA PRO A 391 22.86 8.06 9.64
C PRO A 391 22.62 8.78 8.31
N PHE A 392 21.43 9.35 8.08
CA PHE A 392 21.15 10.17 6.90
C PHE A 392 21.84 11.53 6.99
N ILE A 393 21.73 12.25 8.12
CA ILE A 393 22.48 13.50 8.36
C ILE A 393 23.99 13.31 8.14
N LYS A 394 24.54 12.20 8.66
CA LYS A 394 25.96 11.82 8.50
C LYS A 394 26.37 11.42 7.07
N LYS A 395 25.42 11.25 6.14
CA LYS A 395 25.66 10.75 4.76
C LYS A 395 25.25 11.73 3.65
N CYS A 396 24.26 12.59 3.86
CA CYS A 396 23.68 13.41 2.79
C CYS A 396 24.55 14.60 2.35
N GLY A 397 25.68 14.86 3.03
CA GLY A 397 26.60 15.97 2.71
C GLY A 397 26.15 17.32 3.28
N ILE A 398 25.21 17.35 4.23
CA ILE A 398 24.76 18.62 4.82
C ILE A 398 25.84 19.31 5.66
N GLU A 399 26.73 18.57 6.33
CA GLU A 399 27.85 19.15 7.11
C GLU A 399 28.87 19.91 6.23
N GLU A 400 28.91 19.67 4.92
CA GLU A 400 29.75 20.42 3.97
C GLU A 400 29.13 21.75 3.54
N LYS A 401 27.85 21.98 3.87
CA LYS A 401 27.04 23.13 3.41
C LYS A 401 26.74 24.16 4.50
N ILE A 402 27.13 23.92 5.76
CA ILE A 402 26.76 24.75 6.92
C ILE A 402 27.93 24.95 7.89
N LYS A 403 27.91 26.06 8.63
CA LYS A 403 28.89 26.39 9.69
C LYS A 403 28.39 26.15 11.12
N HIS A 404 27.15 25.73 11.29
CA HIS A 404 26.56 25.37 12.57
C HIS A 404 26.06 23.93 12.54
N LYS A 405 25.94 23.29 13.71
CA LYS A 405 25.29 21.98 13.84
C LYS A 405 23.99 22.17 14.62
N LYS A 406 22.97 22.68 13.93
CA LYS A 406 21.61 22.84 14.48
C LYS A 406 20.60 22.25 13.49
N LEU A 407 19.69 21.38 13.95
CA LEU A 407 18.69 20.70 13.11
C LEU A 407 17.28 20.89 13.65
N ILE A 408 16.38 21.41 12.83
CA ILE A 408 14.95 21.56 13.15
C ILE A 408 14.19 20.29 12.76
N ILE A 409 13.61 19.60 13.74
CA ILE A 409 12.74 18.43 13.55
C ILE A 409 11.25 18.83 13.64
N PRO A 410 10.32 18.10 13.00
CA PRO A 410 8.88 18.35 13.14
C PRO A 410 8.43 18.21 14.60
N GLY A 411 7.49 19.05 15.07
CA GLY A 411 7.09 19.12 16.48
C GLY A 411 6.42 17.86 17.04
N TYR A 412 6.04 16.91 16.18
CA TYR A 412 5.58 15.58 16.57
C TYR A 412 6.73 14.63 16.97
N LEU A 413 7.96 14.90 16.53
CA LEU A 413 9.15 14.12 16.86
C LEU A 413 9.88 14.61 18.13
N ALA A 414 9.26 15.51 18.91
CA ALA A 414 9.85 16.06 20.14
C ALA A 414 10.38 14.99 21.11
N GLY A 415 9.76 13.81 21.15
CA GLY A 415 10.17 12.69 22.00
C GLY A 415 11.51 12.05 21.65
N ILE A 416 11.99 12.17 20.39
CA ILE A 416 13.29 11.60 19.95
C ILE A 416 14.43 12.63 19.99
N LYS A 417 14.22 13.83 20.56
CA LYS A 417 15.25 14.88 20.66
C LYS A 417 16.53 14.35 21.35
N GLY A 418 16.41 13.75 22.53
CA GLY A 418 17.56 13.24 23.28
C GLY A 418 18.32 12.13 22.55
N GLU A 419 17.60 11.18 21.96
CA GLU A 419 18.19 10.10 21.16
C GLU A 419 18.93 10.63 19.93
N LEU A 420 18.41 11.71 19.30
CA LEU A 420 19.10 12.41 18.21
C LEU A 420 20.36 13.15 18.69
N GLU A 421 20.34 13.75 19.88
CA GLU A 421 21.50 14.47 20.45
C GLU A 421 22.62 13.50 20.90
N GLU A 422 22.25 12.29 21.35
CA GLU A 422 23.20 11.19 21.60
C GLU A 422 23.82 10.64 20.31
N GLU A 423 23.02 10.42 19.25
CA GLU A 423 23.53 9.91 17.97
C GLU A 423 24.28 10.97 17.14
N LEU A 424 23.85 12.23 17.17
CA LEU A 424 24.47 13.35 16.45
C LEU A 424 25.32 14.22 17.39
N LEU A 425 26.32 13.62 18.03
CA LEU A 425 27.22 14.32 18.95
C LEU A 425 27.71 15.68 18.39
N GLY A 426 27.40 16.76 19.11
CA GLY A 426 27.71 18.13 18.73
C GLY A 426 26.68 18.82 17.84
N TRP A 427 25.53 18.19 17.54
CA TRP A 427 24.35 18.84 16.99
C TRP A 427 23.35 19.22 18.08
N GLU A 428 22.78 20.41 17.95
CA GLU A 428 21.62 20.88 18.72
C GLU A 428 20.33 20.52 17.97
N ILE A 429 19.39 19.84 18.64
CA ILE A 429 18.14 19.40 18.03
C ILE A 429 16.98 20.30 18.49
N ILE A 430 16.41 21.02 17.53
CA ILE A 430 15.38 22.03 17.72
C ILE A 430 14.02 21.44 17.40
N VAL A 431 13.08 21.50 18.34
CA VAL A 431 11.70 21.05 18.11
C VAL A 431 10.92 22.18 17.41
N GLY A 432 10.62 21.98 16.13
CA GLY A 432 9.77 22.88 15.34
C GLY A 432 8.28 22.77 15.69
N PRO A 433 7.40 23.48 14.96
CA PRO A 433 5.96 23.38 15.16
C PRO A 433 5.44 21.98 14.78
N ARG A 434 4.32 21.57 15.38
CA ARG A 434 3.61 20.33 15.01
C ARG A 434 3.00 20.41 13.61
N GLU A 435 2.39 21.55 13.31
CA GLU A 435 1.79 21.84 12.00
C GLU A 435 2.71 22.73 11.16
N ALA A 436 2.79 22.44 9.85
CA ALA A 436 3.67 23.17 8.93
C ALA A 436 3.31 24.66 8.80
N SER A 437 2.03 25.04 8.99
CA SER A 437 1.57 26.44 8.99
C SER A 437 2.14 27.29 10.15
N GLY A 438 2.81 26.66 11.13
CA GLY A 438 3.61 27.37 12.13
C GLY A 438 5.00 27.80 11.64
N ILE A 439 5.53 27.20 10.56
CA ILE A 439 6.89 27.43 10.03
C ILE A 439 7.13 28.92 9.69
N PRO A 440 6.22 29.65 9.00
CA PRO A 440 6.46 31.04 8.61
C PRO A 440 6.64 32.02 9.77
N ALA A 441 6.15 31.68 10.97
CA ALA A 441 6.36 32.44 12.19
C ALA A 441 7.58 31.91 12.97
N PHE A 442 7.67 30.58 13.13
CA PHE A 442 8.75 29.93 13.87
C PHE A 442 10.13 30.24 13.30
N PHE A 443 10.33 30.09 11.98
CA PHE A 443 11.63 30.35 11.35
C PHE A 443 12.06 31.81 11.46
N LYS A 444 11.12 32.77 11.39
CA LYS A 444 11.44 34.21 11.53
C LYS A 444 11.91 34.53 12.95
N ASN A 445 11.14 34.10 13.96
CA ASN A 445 11.47 34.32 15.37
C ASN A 445 12.82 33.67 15.72
N PHE A 446 13.01 32.39 15.34
CA PHE A 446 14.23 31.65 15.62
C PHE A 446 15.47 32.27 14.93
N THR A 447 15.31 32.80 13.70
CA THR A 447 16.38 33.53 13.00
C THR A 447 16.73 34.88 13.67
N GLU A 448 15.85 35.44 14.50
CA GLU A 448 16.22 36.56 15.39
C GLU A 448 16.85 36.12 16.71
N GLU A 449 16.45 34.97 17.26
CA GLU A 449 17.00 34.41 18.50
C GLU A 449 18.45 33.98 18.30
N LEU A 450 18.78 33.33 17.17
CA LEU A 450 20.16 33.01 16.77
C LEU A 450 21.09 34.25 16.66
N LYS A 451 20.54 35.45 16.47
CA LYS A 451 21.30 36.72 16.47
C LYS A 451 21.52 37.26 17.89
N LYS A 452 20.73 36.81 18.87
CA LYS A 452 20.75 37.23 20.29
C LYS A 452 21.57 36.26 21.15
N GLU A 453 21.57 34.95 20.83
CA GLU A 453 22.22 33.88 21.61
C GLU A 453 23.76 33.94 21.71
N LYS A 454 24.47 34.70 20.87
CA LYS A 454 25.95 34.81 20.85
C LYS A 454 26.57 35.50 22.10
N LYS A 455 26.01 35.34 23.30
CA LYS A 455 26.42 36.09 24.50
C LYS A 455 26.46 35.37 25.86
N THR A 456 25.84 34.20 26.05
CA THR A 456 25.83 33.53 27.38
C THR A 456 25.55 32.01 27.31
N GLU A 457 26.19 31.21 28.18
CA GLU A 457 26.00 29.75 28.33
C GLU A 457 26.21 29.28 29.80
N ARG A 458 25.82 28.00 30.09
CA ARG A 458 26.06 27.17 31.33
C ARG A 458 25.02 27.33 32.48
N ILE A 459 24.57 26.31 33.25
CA ILE A 459 24.90 24.85 33.37
C ILE A 459 23.76 24.01 34.09
N GLU A 460 23.59 22.70 33.75
CA GLU A 460 23.10 21.42 34.42
C GLU A 460 22.02 21.38 35.60
N VAL A 461 20.98 20.49 35.73
CA VAL A 461 20.71 18.98 35.85
C VAL A 461 20.70 18.44 37.34
N VAL A 462 19.82 17.58 37.95
CA VAL A 462 19.26 16.15 37.81
C VAL A 462 17.92 15.97 38.66
N GLU A 463 17.14 14.86 38.94
CA GLU A 463 16.93 13.41 38.55
C GLU A 463 15.38 13.01 38.55
N GLU A 464 14.68 11.95 39.08
CA GLU A 464 14.83 10.72 39.95
C GLU A 464 13.70 9.62 39.67
N GLU A 465 13.28 8.72 40.61
CA GLU A 465 12.38 7.51 40.43
C GLU A 465 11.14 7.41 41.43
N LYS A 466 10.47 6.30 41.93
CA LYS A 466 10.45 4.79 41.82
C LYS A 466 9.17 4.09 42.45
N GLN A 467 9.02 2.74 42.32
CA GLN A 467 8.19 1.71 43.11
C GLN A 467 6.66 1.45 42.79
N ALA A 468 5.96 0.35 43.21
CA ALA A 468 6.16 -1.15 43.21
C ALA A 468 4.92 -2.00 43.74
N VAL A 469 4.89 -3.36 43.55
CA VAL A 469 4.31 -4.49 44.40
C VAL A 469 3.27 -5.54 43.80
N LYS A 470 3.60 -6.85 44.05
CA LYS A 470 2.98 -8.23 44.04
C LYS A 470 1.43 -8.51 43.90
N LYS A 471 0.89 -9.77 43.87
CA LYS A 471 1.07 -11.03 43.05
C LYS A 471 0.58 -12.32 43.81
N GLU A 472 -0.29 -13.19 43.24
CA GLU A 472 -0.62 -14.55 43.79
C GLU A 472 -1.08 -15.62 42.72
N LYS A 473 -1.49 -16.85 43.14
CA LYS A 473 -1.54 -18.14 42.36
C LYS A 473 -2.64 -19.13 42.87
N GLU A 474 -3.04 -20.28 42.27
CA GLU A 474 -3.23 -20.86 40.89
C GLU A 474 -3.69 -22.35 41.00
N LYS A 475 -4.55 -22.92 40.09
CA LYS A 475 -4.67 -24.39 39.82
C LYS A 475 -5.38 -24.77 38.49
N LYS A 476 -5.44 -26.06 38.11
CA LYS A 476 -5.62 -26.56 36.71
C LYS A 476 -6.55 -27.79 36.55
N GLU A 477 -7.08 -27.99 35.33
CA GLU A 477 -7.16 -29.24 34.50
C GLU A 477 -7.64 -28.80 33.08
N GLU A 478 -6.90 -28.98 31.98
CA GLU A 478 -6.74 -30.15 31.07
C GLU A 478 -8.01 -30.52 30.25
N GLY A 479 -7.99 -30.53 28.89
CA GLY A 479 -6.97 -30.06 27.94
C GLY A 479 -7.31 -30.37 26.46
N ASN A 480 -6.69 -29.67 25.50
CA ASN A 480 -6.69 -30.02 24.06
C ASN A 480 -5.49 -29.37 23.32
N HIS A 481 -5.29 -29.67 22.03
CA HIS A 481 -4.21 -29.22 21.11
C HIS A 481 -3.35 -28.02 21.60
N LYS A 482 -2.06 -28.28 21.88
CA LYS A 482 -1.12 -27.32 22.50
C LYS A 482 -0.26 -26.60 21.45
N VAL A 483 -0.19 -25.28 21.54
CA VAL A 483 0.76 -24.42 20.80
C VAL A 483 2.08 -24.34 21.58
N VAL A 484 3.21 -24.38 20.86
CA VAL A 484 4.56 -24.20 21.45
C VAL A 484 4.76 -22.74 21.86
N CYS A 485 4.98 -22.50 23.14
CA CYS A 485 5.17 -21.16 23.70
C CYS A 485 6.64 -20.74 23.68
N ILE A 486 6.97 -19.71 22.89
CA ILE A 486 8.26 -19.01 22.97
C ILE A 486 8.06 -17.71 23.76
N ALA A 487 8.82 -17.51 24.84
CA ALA A 487 8.71 -16.30 25.67
C ALA A 487 9.49 -15.13 25.05
N GLU A 488 8.81 -14.03 24.71
CA GLU A 488 9.39 -12.85 24.03
C GLU A 488 10.16 -11.89 24.97
N ASN A 489 10.19 -12.18 26.26
CA ASN A 489 10.44 -11.17 27.29
C ASN A 489 11.93 -10.77 27.45
N ILE A 490 12.88 -11.59 26.98
CA ILE A 490 14.32 -11.30 27.06
C ILE A 490 14.76 -10.51 25.80
N ASN A 491 14.34 -9.25 25.77
CA ASN A 491 14.47 -8.38 24.59
C ASN A 491 15.31 -7.12 24.89
N ILE A 492 16.24 -6.76 23.99
CA ILE A 492 17.16 -5.61 24.13
C ILE A 492 16.45 -4.24 24.14
N MET A 493 15.21 -4.16 23.65
CA MET A 493 14.38 -2.95 23.69
C MET A 493 13.63 -2.77 25.02
N SER A 494 13.64 -3.79 25.90
CA SER A 494 13.04 -3.70 27.24
C SER A 494 13.81 -2.72 28.12
N LYS A 495 13.13 -1.72 28.71
CA LYS A 495 13.77 -0.73 29.62
C LYS A 495 14.59 -1.37 30.75
N ARG A 496 14.18 -2.54 31.25
CA ARG A 496 14.87 -3.27 32.32
C ARG A 496 15.86 -4.31 31.80
N ILE A 497 15.43 -5.16 30.86
CA ILE A 497 16.26 -6.28 30.40
C ILE A 497 17.26 -5.83 29.34
N GLY A 498 16.91 -4.90 28.48
CA GLY A 498 17.83 -4.22 27.57
C GLY A 498 18.95 -3.48 28.29
N LYS A 499 18.66 -2.83 29.43
CA LYS A 499 19.70 -2.26 30.30
C LYS A 499 20.64 -3.36 30.81
N ALA A 500 20.10 -4.46 31.34
CA ALA A 500 20.89 -5.59 31.82
C ALA A 500 21.74 -6.27 30.71
N ILE A 501 21.22 -6.36 29.48
CA ILE A 501 21.94 -6.87 28.30
C ILE A 501 23.10 -5.94 27.94
N LYS A 502 22.84 -4.62 27.83
CA LYS A 502 23.86 -3.60 27.50
C LYS A 502 24.96 -3.51 28.57
N GLU A 503 24.59 -3.61 29.85
CA GLU A 503 25.52 -3.54 31.00
C GLU A 503 26.12 -4.91 31.38
N ARG A 504 25.91 -5.96 30.57
CA ARG A 504 26.33 -7.36 30.80
C ARG A 504 26.01 -7.90 32.21
N GLN A 505 24.86 -7.52 32.76
CA GLN A 505 24.35 -8.00 34.05
C GLN A 505 23.59 -9.32 33.87
N ALA A 506 24.20 -10.43 34.27
CA ALA A 506 23.59 -11.76 34.11
C ALA A 506 22.35 -11.97 35.00
N GLN A 507 22.38 -11.53 36.26
CA GLN A 507 21.35 -11.86 37.26
C GLN A 507 19.90 -11.46 36.90
N PRO A 508 19.61 -10.27 36.32
CA PRO A 508 18.27 -9.95 35.85
C PRO A 508 17.76 -10.86 34.72
N ILE A 509 18.64 -11.20 33.77
CA ILE A 509 18.34 -12.08 32.62
C ILE A 509 18.11 -13.52 33.11
N GLN A 510 19.03 -14.02 33.95
CA GLN A 510 18.97 -15.35 34.55
C GLN A 510 17.69 -15.56 35.37
N ARG A 511 17.23 -14.54 36.10
CA ARG A 511 15.95 -14.59 36.82
C ARG A 511 14.77 -14.66 35.85
N MET A 512 14.76 -13.86 34.80
CA MET A 512 13.69 -13.89 33.80
C MET A 512 13.63 -15.21 33.03
N ALA A 513 14.79 -15.81 32.70
CA ALA A 513 14.85 -17.13 32.08
C ALA A 513 14.17 -18.21 32.96
N LYS A 514 14.50 -18.24 34.27
CA LYS A 514 13.84 -19.14 35.23
C LYS A 514 12.34 -18.85 35.38
N GLU A 515 11.95 -17.59 35.57
CA GLU A 515 10.53 -17.20 35.66
C GLU A 515 9.74 -17.61 34.40
N SER A 516 10.32 -17.49 33.21
CA SER A 516 9.69 -17.85 31.94
C SER A 516 9.50 -19.37 31.82
N ALA A 517 10.52 -20.16 32.20
CA ALA A 517 10.41 -21.61 32.26
C ALA A 517 9.35 -22.07 33.28
N GLU A 518 9.31 -21.47 34.47
CA GLU A 518 8.28 -21.73 35.50
C GLU A 518 6.86 -21.36 35.05
N LEU A 519 6.73 -20.38 34.14
CA LEU A 519 5.44 -19.96 33.54
C LEU A 519 5.03 -20.81 32.33
N GLY A 520 5.88 -21.75 31.86
CA GLY A 520 5.53 -22.73 30.83
C GLY A 520 6.05 -22.43 29.42
N ALA A 521 7.10 -21.61 29.31
CA ALA A 521 7.86 -21.44 28.08
C ALA A 521 8.52 -22.77 27.67
N GLU A 522 8.45 -23.10 26.38
CA GLU A 522 9.19 -24.22 25.78
C GLU A 522 10.44 -23.76 25.04
N TYR A 523 10.48 -22.48 24.61
CA TYR A 523 11.68 -21.79 24.14
C TYR A 523 11.77 -20.40 24.79
N LEU A 524 12.99 -19.85 24.91
CA LEU A 524 13.21 -18.43 25.24
C LEU A 524 13.65 -17.68 23.99
N ASP A 525 12.94 -16.61 23.61
CA ASP A 525 13.45 -15.69 22.59
C ASP A 525 14.46 -14.73 23.20
N LEU A 526 15.67 -14.70 22.63
CA LEU A 526 16.78 -13.85 23.03
C LEU A 526 17.01 -12.78 21.97
N ASN A 527 16.09 -11.81 21.89
CA ASN A 527 16.21 -10.68 20.98
C ASN A 527 17.32 -9.72 21.47
N ILE A 528 18.43 -9.75 20.73
CA ILE A 528 19.61 -8.86 20.92
C ILE A 528 19.72 -7.78 19.83
N GLY A 529 18.74 -7.72 18.92
CA GLY A 529 18.63 -6.70 17.88
C GLY A 529 19.79 -6.68 16.88
N PRO A 530 20.06 -5.53 16.24
CA PRO A 530 21.07 -5.39 15.18
C PRO A 530 22.52 -5.19 15.69
N ALA A 531 22.75 -5.31 17.00
CA ALA A 531 24.00 -5.17 17.75
C ALA A 531 25.26 -4.73 16.96
N LYS A 532 25.72 -3.48 17.17
CA LYS A 532 26.79 -2.83 16.37
C LYS A 532 28.18 -2.70 17.04
N LYS A 533 28.26 -2.83 18.37
CA LYS A 533 29.53 -2.91 19.14
C LYS A 533 29.53 -4.17 20.00
N ASP A 534 30.69 -4.81 20.11
CA ASP A 534 30.98 -6.03 20.88
C ASP A 534 30.00 -7.20 20.65
N ALA A 535 29.29 -7.16 19.52
CA ALA A 535 28.10 -7.96 19.25
C ALA A 535 28.40 -9.45 19.09
N GLN A 536 29.53 -9.77 18.45
CA GLN A 536 30.03 -11.14 18.34
C GLN A 536 30.41 -11.75 19.69
N GLU A 537 30.57 -10.95 20.76
CA GLU A 537 30.71 -11.45 22.13
C GLU A 537 29.40 -11.39 22.92
N LEU A 538 28.43 -10.55 22.51
CA LEU A 538 27.14 -10.41 23.19
C LEU A 538 26.29 -11.66 23.05
N ALA A 539 26.17 -12.21 21.84
CA ALA A 539 25.42 -13.44 21.59
C ALA A 539 26.01 -14.66 22.33
N PRO A 540 27.34 -14.94 22.27
CA PRO A 540 27.96 -15.96 23.10
C PRO A 540 27.78 -15.77 24.60
N TRP A 541 27.79 -14.52 25.07
CA TRP A 541 27.59 -14.23 26.49
C TRP A 541 26.16 -14.52 26.93
N ILE A 542 25.14 -13.99 26.23
CA ILE A 542 23.74 -14.14 26.65
C ILE A 542 23.27 -15.59 26.58
N VAL A 543 23.67 -16.35 25.54
CA VAL A 543 23.36 -17.78 25.40
C VAL A 543 23.91 -18.56 26.59
N ARG A 544 25.21 -18.39 26.92
CA ARG A 544 25.83 -19.12 28.03
C ARG A 544 25.18 -18.83 29.38
N ILE A 545 24.92 -17.56 29.72
CA ILE A 545 24.32 -17.23 31.02
C ILE A 545 22.87 -17.72 31.15
N VAL A 546 22.14 -17.90 30.04
CA VAL A 546 20.78 -18.48 30.06
C VAL A 546 20.85 -20.00 30.22
N GLU A 547 21.71 -20.68 29.47
CA GLU A 547 21.94 -22.12 29.61
C GLU A 547 22.64 -22.53 30.91
N GLU A 548 23.17 -21.59 31.71
CA GLU A 548 23.61 -21.82 33.09
C GLU A 548 22.43 -22.04 34.07
N VAL A 549 21.21 -21.63 33.70
CA VAL A 549 20.10 -21.51 34.65
C VAL A 549 18.79 -22.18 34.23
N VAL A 550 18.64 -22.54 32.96
CA VAL A 550 17.50 -23.32 32.42
C VAL A 550 17.95 -24.27 31.32
N ASP A 551 17.24 -25.40 31.18
CA ASP A 551 17.48 -26.42 30.16
C ASP A 551 16.58 -26.28 28.91
N ILE A 552 15.67 -25.30 28.89
CA ILE A 552 14.79 -25.06 27.73
C ILE A 552 15.56 -24.39 26.58
N PRO A 553 15.30 -24.78 25.32
CA PRO A 553 16.01 -24.25 24.15
C PRO A 553 15.78 -22.76 23.91
N ILE A 554 16.64 -22.20 23.05
CA ILE A 554 16.71 -20.78 22.73
C ILE A 554 16.21 -20.54 21.31
N SER A 555 15.36 -19.55 21.13
CA SER A 555 15.18 -18.82 19.87
C SER A 555 16.13 -17.64 19.89
N LEU A 556 17.16 -17.63 19.03
CA LEU A 556 18.11 -16.52 18.99
C LEU A 556 17.65 -15.52 17.93
N ASP A 557 17.33 -14.29 18.32
CA ASP A 557 16.85 -13.23 17.43
C ASP A 557 17.89 -12.10 17.27
N THR A 558 18.43 -12.02 16.05
CA THR A 558 19.30 -10.92 15.61
C THR A 558 19.30 -10.77 14.09
N THR A 559 19.27 -9.53 13.62
CA THR A 559 19.37 -9.21 12.18
C THR A 559 20.81 -9.35 11.62
N ASN A 560 21.82 -9.61 12.45
CA ASN A 560 23.21 -9.81 12.04
C ASN A 560 23.57 -11.31 11.90
N PRO A 561 23.92 -11.81 10.69
CA PRO A 561 24.23 -13.24 10.48
C PRO A 561 25.45 -13.78 11.25
N ASP A 562 26.51 -12.99 11.42
CA ASP A 562 27.71 -13.46 12.13
C ASP A 562 27.52 -13.50 13.64
N VAL A 563 26.69 -12.59 14.18
CA VAL A 563 26.28 -12.60 15.58
C VAL A 563 25.39 -13.82 15.88
N MET A 564 24.51 -14.20 14.95
CA MET A 564 23.73 -15.44 15.01
C MET A 564 24.65 -16.67 15.10
N ILE A 565 25.60 -16.80 14.17
CA ILE A 565 26.57 -17.91 14.13
C ILE A 565 27.42 -17.96 15.41
N ALA A 566 27.86 -16.81 15.93
CA ALA A 566 28.61 -16.73 17.18
C ALA A 566 27.77 -17.23 18.37
N GLY A 567 26.50 -16.82 18.48
CA GLY A 567 25.57 -17.28 19.52
C GLY A 567 25.32 -18.79 19.47
N LEU A 568 25.01 -19.34 18.30
CA LEU A 568 24.80 -20.78 18.13
C LEU A 568 26.07 -21.59 18.47
N LYS A 569 27.27 -21.13 18.08
CA LYS A 569 28.55 -21.78 18.44
C LYS A 569 28.89 -21.74 19.94
N ALA A 570 28.20 -20.90 20.72
CA ALA A 570 28.38 -20.81 22.17
C ALA A 570 27.35 -21.62 22.97
N SER A 571 26.32 -22.17 22.32
CA SER A 571 25.33 -23.06 22.93
C SER A 571 25.94 -24.41 23.27
N LYS A 572 25.53 -24.99 24.41
CA LYS A 572 25.78 -26.38 24.80
C LYS A 572 25.03 -27.38 23.91
N GLN A 573 23.98 -26.94 23.21
CA GLN A 573 23.10 -27.78 22.38
C GLN A 573 22.72 -27.07 21.06
N PRO A 574 23.68 -26.73 20.16
CA PRO A 574 23.41 -25.88 19.00
C PRO A 574 22.30 -26.38 18.07
N SER A 575 22.17 -27.71 17.92
CA SER A 575 21.14 -28.37 17.11
C SER A 575 19.71 -28.25 17.65
N LYS A 576 19.53 -27.65 18.85
CA LYS A 576 18.23 -27.30 19.43
C LYS A 576 17.96 -25.79 19.49
N VAL A 577 18.90 -24.96 19.06
CA VAL A 577 18.66 -23.51 18.94
C VAL A 577 17.79 -23.28 17.70
N LEU A 578 16.77 -22.43 17.83
CA LEU A 578 15.97 -21.95 16.70
C LEU A 578 16.62 -20.68 16.16
N ILE A 579 16.99 -20.67 14.87
CA ILE A 579 17.47 -19.45 14.20
C ILE A 579 16.27 -18.56 13.90
N ASN A 580 16.14 -17.43 14.60
CA ASN A 580 15.13 -16.41 14.34
C ASN A 580 15.78 -15.19 13.65
N SER A 581 15.70 -15.02 12.34
CA SER A 581 15.09 -15.86 11.29
C SER A 581 16.01 -15.93 10.05
N ILE A 582 15.65 -16.68 9.03
CA ILE A 582 16.24 -16.60 7.68
C ILE A 582 15.18 -16.00 6.74
N THR A 583 15.62 -15.11 5.86
CA THR A 583 14.80 -14.44 4.83
C THR A 583 15.38 -14.76 3.44
N ILE A 584 14.66 -14.39 2.36
CA ILE A 584 15.12 -14.66 0.99
C ILE A 584 16.37 -13.84 0.58
N HIS A 585 16.68 -12.76 1.29
CA HIS A 585 17.80 -11.86 0.98
C HIS A 585 19.14 -12.62 0.91
N PRO A 586 19.87 -12.58 -0.22
CA PRO A 586 21.04 -13.44 -0.46
C PRO A 586 22.14 -13.37 0.61
N GLU A 587 22.42 -12.19 1.17
CA GLU A 587 23.42 -12.00 2.23
C GLU A 587 23.11 -12.88 3.46
N ARG A 588 21.85 -12.89 3.90
CA ARG A 588 21.41 -13.61 5.09
C ARG A 588 21.17 -15.09 4.82
N LEU A 589 20.54 -15.41 3.68
CA LEU A 589 20.27 -16.77 3.24
C LEU A 589 21.57 -17.57 3.08
N ASN A 590 22.50 -17.08 2.24
CA ASN A 590 23.73 -17.80 1.90
C ASN A 590 24.73 -17.87 3.08
N ARG A 591 24.56 -17.02 4.11
CA ARG A 591 25.37 -17.05 5.32
C ARG A 591 24.82 -17.98 6.40
N LEU A 592 23.50 -18.07 6.55
CA LEU A 592 22.87 -18.85 7.62
C LEU A 592 22.46 -20.27 7.20
N ALA A 593 21.98 -20.49 5.97
CA ALA A 593 21.47 -21.80 5.57
C ALA A 593 22.54 -22.92 5.58
N PRO A 594 23.78 -22.72 5.07
CA PRO A 594 24.82 -23.75 5.19
C PRO A 594 25.15 -24.12 6.64
N PHE A 595 25.12 -23.13 7.54
CA PHE A 595 25.43 -23.33 8.96
C PHE A 595 24.26 -24.01 9.71
N ALA A 596 23.01 -23.73 9.31
CA ALA A 596 21.83 -24.43 9.82
C ALA A 596 21.84 -25.92 9.42
N ALA A 597 22.26 -26.23 8.19
CA ALA A 597 22.44 -27.60 7.71
C ALA A 597 23.57 -28.32 8.46
N GLU A 598 24.75 -27.68 8.60
CA GLU A 598 25.91 -28.20 9.35
C GLU A 598 25.56 -28.52 10.82
N THR A 599 24.76 -27.67 11.47
CA THR A 599 24.37 -27.84 12.88
C THR A 599 23.09 -28.66 13.09
N GLY A 600 22.33 -28.94 12.03
CA GLY A 600 21.04 -29.63 12.10
C GLY A 600 19.98 -28.89 12.93
N CYS A 601 20.08 -27.57 13.05
CA CYS A 601 19.19 -26.77 13.89
C CYS A 601 17.84 -26.50 13.19
N ASP A 602 16.85 -26.00 13.95
CA ASP A 602 15.56 -25.55 13.39
C ASP A 602 15.68 -24.08 12.93
N VAL A 603 14.95 -23.67 11.90
CA VAL A 603 15.03 -22.31 11.32
C VAL A 603 13.65 -21.66 11.15
N VAL A 604 13.53 -20.39 11.54
CA VAL A 604 12.36 -19.57 11.17
C VAL A 604 12.54 -19.07 9.75
N ALA A 605 11.68 -19.48 8.82
CA ALA A 605 11.60 -18.90 7.48
C ALA A 605 10.65 -17.70 7.52
N LEU A 606 11.21 -16.50 7.74
CA LEU A 606 10.45 -15.25 7.80
C LEU A 606 10.11 -14.80 6.39
N LEU A 607 8.82 -14.63 6.10
CA LEU A 607 8.34 -14.21 4.78
C LEU A 607 8.50 -12.70 4.55
N TRP A 608 9.73 -12.21 4.67
CA TRP A 608 10.14 -10.86 4.26
C TRP A 608 10.85 -10.96 2.91
N GLY A 609 10.26 -10.34 1.88
CA GLY A 609 10.75 -10.38 0.50
C GLY A 609 11.76 -9.28 0.21
N GLU A 610 12.38 -9.32 -0.97
CA GLU A 610 13.34 -8.29 -1.39
C GLU A 610 12.70 -6.88 -1.48
N SER A 611 11.40 -6.81 -1.79
CA SER A 611 10.59 -5.59 -1.77
C SER A 611 9.87 -5.34 -0.42
N GLY A 612 10.26 -6.03 0.65
CA GLY A 612 9.68 -5.88 1.99
C GLY A 612 8.50 -6.81 2.31
N LEU A 613 7.51 -6.26 3.03
CA LEU A 613 6.33 -6.99 3.50
C LEU A 613 5.45 -7.49 2.33
N PRO A 614 5.10 -8.79 2.27
CA PRO A 614 4.16 -9.31 1.27
C PRO A 614 2.77 -8.67 1.35
N ARG A 615 2.22 -8.30 0.20
CA ARG A 615 0.96 -7.54 0.10
C ARG A 615 -0.27 -8.39 0.41
N ASP A 616 -0.32 -9.63 -0.03
CA ASP A 616 -1.48 -10.52 0.08
C ASP A 616 -1.11 -11.97 0.43
N ALA A 617 -2.07 -12.90 0.39
CA ALA A 617 -1.83 -14.32 0.61
C ALA A 617 -1.03 -15.00 -0.51
N ASN A 618 -1.15 -14.54 -1.76
CA ASN A 618 -0.51 -15.13 -2.94
C ASN A 618 1.00 -14.82 -2.96
N GLU A 619 1.37 -13.61 -2.55
CA GLU A 619 2.77 -13.17 -2.44
C GLU A 619 3.47 -13.88 -1.26
N ARG A 620 2.76 -14.10 -0.15
CA ARG A 620 3.23 -14.99 0.94
C ARG A 620 3.41 -16.42 0.43
N ALA A 621 2.47 -16.95 -0.35
CA ALA A 621 2.57 -18.30 -0.92
C ALA A 621 3.76 -18.45 -1.89
N SER A 622 4.00 -17.49 -2.80
CA SER A 622 5.19 -17.50 -3.65
C SER A 622 6.46 -17.47 -2.80
N LEU A 623 6.57 -16.49 -1.90
CA LEU A 623 7.77 -16.31 -1.08
C LEU A 623 8.05 -17.50 -0.16
N ALA A 624 7.01 -18.17 0.34
CA ALA A 624 7.16 -19.41 1.11
C ALA A 624 7.71 -20.55 0.24
N VAL A 625 7.19 -20.76 -0.97
CA VAL A 625 7.70 -21.77 -1.91
C VAL A 625 9.14 -21.46 -2.33
N ASP A 626 9.43 -20.20 -2.64
CA ASP A 626 10.75 -19.75 -3.08
C ASP A 626 11.80 -19.86 -1.95
N LEU A 627 11.45 -19.49 -0.71
CA LEU A 627 12.34 -19.58 0.46
C LEU A 627 12.51 -21.01 0.99
N VAL A 628 11.43 -21.81 1.08
CA VAL A 628 11.51 -23.22 1.49
C VAL A 628 12.32 -24.01 0.47
N GLY A 629 12.07 -23.83 -0.83
CA GLY A 629 12.86 -24.46 -1.90
C GLY A 629 14.34 -24.09 -1.82
N LYS A 630 14.65 -22.82 -1.52
CA LYS A 630 16.04 -22.36 -1.28
C LYS A 630 16.68 -22.95 -0.03
N LEU A 631 15.93 -23.21 1.04
CA LEU A 631 16.44 -23.91 2.22
C LEU A 631 16.66 -25.41 1.94
N ASN A 632 15.80 -26.03 1.12
CA ASN A 632 15.99 -27.41 0.65
C ASN A 632 17.21 -27.57 -0.27
N GLU A 633 17.60 -26.54 -1.03
CA GLU A 633 18.87 -26.54 -1.81
C GLU A 633 20.13 -26.60 -0.91
N TYR A 634 19.98 -26.34 0.39
CA TYR A 634 21.03 -26.51 1.42
C TYR A 634 20.77 -27.75 2.31
N ASP A 635 20.03 -28.76 1.83
CA ASP A 635 19.69 -30.00 2.54
C ASP A 635 18.89 -29.81 3.87
N ILE A 636 18.29 -28.64 4.10
CA ILE A 636 17.40 -28.41 5.26
C ILE A 636 16.02 -29.00 4.95
N PRO A 637 15.53 -30.00 5.72
CA PRO A 637 14.25 -30.65 5.45
C PRO A 637 13.06 -29.85 6.00
N ASN A 638 11.86 -30.03 5.43
CA ASN A 638 10.71 -29.18 5.72
C ASN A 638 10.30 -29.20 7.20
N GLU A 639 10.41 -30.34 7.88
CA GLU A 639 10.11 -30.45 9.32
C GLU A 639 11.06 -29.66 10.23
N LYS A 640 12.17 -29.13 9.70
CA LYS A 640 13.08 -28.19 10.38
C LYS A 640 12.76 -26.71 10.11
N ILE A 641 11.87 -26.42 9.16
CA ILE A 641 11.54 -25.06 8.73
C ILE A 641 10.22 -24.60 9.37
N TRP A 642 10.24 -23.43 10.02
CA TRP A 642 9.11 -22.83 10.72
C TRP A 642 8.74 -21.53 10.01
N VAL A 643 7.66 -21.52 9.22
CA VAL A 643 7.30 -20.36 8.40
C VAL A 643 6.61 -19.30 9.26
N ASP A 644 7.14 -18.06 9.27
CA ASP A 644 6.47 -16.88 9.85
C ASP A 644 5.84 -16.03 8.73
N PRO A 645 4.51 -15.86 8.69
CA PRO A 645 3.79 -15.10 7.67
C PRO A 645 3.93 -13.57 7.78
N VAL A 646 4.77 -13.09 8.70
CA VAL A 646 4.93 -11.69 9.13
C VAL A 646 3.62 -11.14 9.67
N LEU A 647 3.27 -11.53 10.90
CA LEU A 647 2.07 -11.04 11.57
C LEU A 647 2.10 -9.51 11.76
N THR A 648 1.12 -8.81 11.21
CA THR A 648 1.02 -7.33 11.22
C THR A 648 0.12 -6.81 12.35
N PRO A 649 0.38 -5.61 12.88
CA PRO A 649 -0.53 -4.96 13.84
C PRO A 649 -1.89 -4.60 13.23
N ILE A 650 -2.95 -4.66 14.05
CA ILE A 650 -4.31 -4.25 13.71
C ILE A 650 -4.40 -2.77 13.29
N THR A 651 -3.44 -1.95 13.70
CA THR A 651 -3.33 -0.53 13.32
C THR A 651 -3.01 -0.31 11.83
N LEU A 652 -2.52 -1.34 11.11
CA LEU A 652 -2.42 -1.36 9.64
C LEU A 652 -3.70 -1.87 8.94
N GLY A 653 -4.73 -2.21 9.71
CA GLY A 653 -6.04 -2.68 9.25
C GLY A 653 -6.16 -4.19 9.13
N ALA A 654 -7.35 -4.70 9.47
CA ALA A 654 -7.68 -6.12 9.49
C ALA A 654 -7.57 -6.86 8.13
N GLN A 655 -7.38 -6.15 7.01
CA GLN A 655 -7.13 -6.78 5.71
C GLN A 655 -5.84 -7.62 5.74
N GLN A 656 -4.74 -7.09 6.28
CA GLN A 656 -3.48 -7.85 6.35
C GLN A 656 -3.62 -9.10 7.22
N ILE A 657 -4.34 -9.00 8.33
CA ILE A 657 -4.68 -10.13 9.20
C ILE A 657 -5.48 -11.19 8.42
N ARG A 658 -6.50 -10.79 7.64
CA ARG A 658 -7.22 -11.72 6.76
C ARG A 658 -6.32 -12.37 5.71
N GLU A 659 -5.39 -11.64 5.08
CA GLU A 659 -4.45 -12.23 4.12
C GLU A 659 -3.46 -13.21 4.75
N ILE A 660 -3.05 -12.98 6.00
CA ILE A 660 -2.24 -13.93 6.78
C ILE A 660 -3.03 -15.22 7.06
N LEU A 661 -4.30 -15.11 7.46
CA LEU A 661 -5.16 -16.27 7.72
C LEU A 661 -5.50 -17.05 6.42
N ASN A 662 -5.72 -16.33 5.31
CA ASN A 662 -5.86 -16.93 3.98
C ASN A 662 -4.60 -17.73 3.60
N PHE A 663 -3.41 -17.15 3.79
CA PHE A 663 -2.13 -17.83 3.51
C PHE A 663 -1.93 -19.07 4.41
N LEU A 664 -2.18 -18.96 5.71
CA LEU A 664 -2.06 -20.10 6.63
C LEU A 664 -3.02 -21.25 6.28
N SER A 665 -4.18 -20.94 5.67
CA SER A 665 -5.11 -21.97 5.18
C SER A 665 -4.58 -22.80 4.02
N MET A 666 -3.62 -22.29 3.23
CA MET A 666 -3.02 -22.98 2.08
C MET A 666 -1.56 -23.42 2.31
N LEU A 667 -0.93 -23.05 3.42
CA LEU A 667 0.50 -23.30 3.68
C LEU A 667 0.91 -24.77 3.50
N GLN A 668 0.14 -25.70 4.06
CA GLN A 668 0.45 -27.13 3.96
C GLN A 668 0.17 -27.73 2.57
N GLU A 669 -0.52 -27.00 1.68
CA GLU A 669 -0.67 -27.38 0.27
C GLU A 669 0.50 -26.88 -0.58
N VAL A 670 1.02 -25.68 -0.30
CA VAL A 670 2.11 -25.06 -1.07
C VAL A 670 3.51 -25.48 -0.61
N THR A 671 3.70 -25.70 0.70
CA THR A 671 4.96 -26.18 1.30
C THR A 671 4.66 -27.26 2.34
N PRO A 672 4.35 -28.51 1.93
CA PRO A 672 3.93 -29.56 2.86
C PRO A 672 5.01 -29.91 3.89
N GLY A 673 4.61 -30.11 5.14
CA GLY A 673 5.47 -30.61 6.22
C GLY A 673 6.24 -29.53 7.00
N VAL A 674 6.17 -28.26 6.59
CA VAL A 674 6.75 -27.15 7.37
C VAL A 674 5.94 -26.87 8.64
N LYS A 675 6.58 -26.32 9.66
CA LYS A 675 5.94 -25.80 10.87
C LYS A 675 5.45 -24.37 10.64
N THR A 676 4.58 -23.88 11.54
CA THR A 676 4.12 -22.48 11.59
C THR A 676 4.60 -21.80 12.87
N ILE A 677 5.00 -20.53 12.75
CA ILE A 677 5.32 -19.66 13.89
C ILE A 677 4.76 -18.26 13.62
N VAL A 678 4.49 -17.49 14.68
CA VAL A 678 4.22 -16.05 14.58
C VAL A 678 4.90 -15.28 15.71
N GLY A 679 5.37 -14.07 15.41
CA GLY A 679 5.47 -12.98 16.40
C GLY A 679 4.07 -12.51 16.85
N LEU A 680 3.44 -13.20 17.81
CA LEU A 680 2.03 -13.00 18.16
C LEU A 680 1.73 -11.56 18.60
N SER A 681 2.55 -11.01 19.48
CA SER A 681 2.38 -9.65 20.03
C SER A 681 2.44 -8.54 18.99
N ASN A 682 2.91 -8.82 17.76
CA ASN A 682 2.86 -7.86 16.67
C ASN A 682 1.43 -7.41 16.34
N VAL A 683 0.41 -8.27 16.52
CA VAL A 683 -0.99 -7.92 16.24
C VAL A 683 -1.49 -6.71 17.04
N SER A 684 -0.87 -6.43 18.19
CA SER A 684 -1.22 -5.35 19.11
C SER A 684 -0.17 -4.24 19.22
N ASN A 685 0.83 -4.20 18.33
CA ASN A 685 1.78 -3.09 18.30
C ASN A 685 1.08 -1.78 17.89
N GLY A 686 1.39 -0.69 18.62
CA GLY A 686 0.72 0.60 18.46
C GLY A 686 -0.64 0.74 19.16
N VAL A 687 -1.07 -0.25 19.94
CA VAL A 687 -2.32 -0.23 20.71
C VAL A 687 -2.05 -0.01 22.21
N ALA A 688 -2.94 0.71 22.91
CA ALA A 688 -2.84 1.01 24.33
C ALA A 688 -2.54 -0.26 25.18
N PRO A 689 -1.58 -0.22 26.12
CA PRO A 689 -1.06 -1.43 26.78
C PRO A 689 -2.11 -2.32 27.46
N HIS A 690 -3.19 -1.73 28.00
CA HIS A 690 -4.26 -2.47 28.68
C HIS A 690 -5.21 -3.20 27.71
N LEU A 691 -5.23 -2.81 26.43
CA LEU A 691 -6.07 -3.40 25.38
C LEU A 691 -5.34 -4.49 24.58
N ARG A 692 -3.99 -4.48 24.57
CA ARG A 692 -3.16 -5.47 23.88
C ARG A 692 -3.50 -6.94 24.18
N PRO A 693 -3.79 -7.37 25.43
CA PRO A 693 -4.03 -8.77 25.74
C PRO A 693 -5.28 -9.34 25.03
N TYR A 694 -6.34 -8.54 24.85
CA TYR A 694 -7.54 -8.99 24.14
C TYR A 694 -7.23 -9.37 22.69
N LEU A 695 -6.47 -8.53 21.99
CA LEU A 695 -6.03 -8.78 20.61
C LEU A 695 -5.13 -10.01 20.54
N ASN A 696 -4.10 -10.10 21.39
CA ASN A 696 -3.15 -11.23 21.40
C ASN A 696 -3.87 -12.57 21.63
N ARG A 697 -4.74 -12.64 22.65
CA ARG A 697 -5.46 -13.87 23.04
C ARG A 697 -6.44 -14.33 21.97
N VAL A 698 -7.19 -13.41 21.38
CA VAL A 698 -8.15 -13.76 20.32
C VAL A 698 -7.44 -14.11 19.02
N MET A 699 -6.38 -13.38 18.65
CA MET A 699 -5.56 -13.72 17.49
C MET A 699 -4.95 -15.13 17.61
N LEU A 700 -4.46 -15.53 18.79
CA LEU A 700 -4.00 -16.90 19.02
C LEU A 700 -5.10 -17.93 18.74
N MET A 701 -6.31 -17.72 19.28
CA MET A 701 -7.45 -18.62 19.04
C MET A 701 -7.86 -18.68 17.56
N MET A 702 -7.73 -17.57 16.81
CA MET A 702 -7.95 -17.53 15.36
C MET A 702 -6.87 -18.33 14.61
N LEU A 703 -5.60 -18.20 14.98
CA LEU A 703 -4.48 -18.93 14.37
C LEU A 703 -4.53 -20.43 14.66
N MET A 704 -5.01 -20.85 15.84
CA MET A 704 -5.26 -22.26 16.18
C MET A 704 -6.27 -22.94 15.22
N LYS A 705 -7.07 -22.18 14.45
CA LYS A 705 -7.94 -22.72 13.39
C LYS A 705 -7.13 -23.30 12.20
N TYR A 706 -5.93 -22.78 11.98
CA TYR A 706 -5.05 -23.10 10.86
C TYR A 706 -3.81 -23.90 11.31
N ASN A 707 -3.94 -24.68 12.39
CA ASN A 707 -2.90 -25.54 12.93
C ASN A 707 -1.59 -24.78 13.26
N LEU A 708 -1.70 -23.67 14.00
CA LEU A 708 -0.53 -22.94 14.51
C LEU A 708 0.31 -23.83 15.44
N TYR A 709 1.55 -24.10 15.05
CA TYR A 709 2.48 -24.93 15.80
C TYR A 709 3.17 -24.14 16.92
N SER A 710 3.59 -22.89 16.68
CA SER A 710 4.31 -22.07 17.67
C SER A 710 3.88 -20.60 17.67
N ALA A 711 4.07 -19.92 18.81
CA ALA A 711 3.91 -18.48 18.96
C ALA A 711 5.01 -17.89 19.84
N ILE A 712 5.58 -16.76 19.41
CA ILE A 712 6.40 -15.86 20.24
C ILE A 712 5.45 -14.88 20.93
N LEU A 713 5.45 -14.88 22.26
CA LEU A 713 4.40 -14.23 23.08
C LEU A 713 4.89 -13.85 24.49
N ASP A 714 4.12 -12.99 25.17
CA ASP A 714 4.36 -12.60 26.55
C ASP A 714 4.02 -13.75 27.52
N ILE A 715 5.05 -14.32 28.15
CA ILE A 715 4.88 -15.44 29.09
C ILE A 715 4.21 -15.03 30.41
N TYR A 716 4.15 -13.73 30.71
CA TYR A 716 3.48 -13.21 31.90
C TYR A 716 1.96 -13.09 31.74
N ASP A 717 1.43 -13.15 30.51
CA ASP A 717 -0.01 -13.24 30.26
C ASP A 717 -0.53 -14.67 30.52
N LYS A 718 -0.88 -14.96 31.78
CA LYS A 718 -1.39 -16.27 32.21
C LYS A 718 -2.55 -16.78 31.34
N GLU A 719 -3.53 -15.94 31.01
CA GLU A 719 -4.72 -16.36 30.23
C GLU A 719 -4.32 -16.76 28.80
N LEU A 720 -3.36 -16.04 28.20
CA LEU A 720 -2.79 -16.39 26.90
C LEU A 720 -2.07 -17.73 26.91
N ILE A 721 -1.25 -18.01 27.94
CA ILE A 721 -0.59 -19.32 28.09
C ILE A 721 -1.61 -20.43 28.36
N GLU A 722 -2.66 -20.15 29.12
CA GLU A 722 -3.71 -21.13 29.40
C GLU A 722 -4.57 -21.44 28.17
N ILE A 723 -4.77 -20.47 27.26
CA ILE A 723 -5.30 -20.70 25.91
C ILE A 723 -4.32 -21.57 25.10
N ALA A 724 -3.04 -21.20 25.03
CA ALA A 724 -2.00 -21.90 24.26
C ALA A 724 -1.82 -23.36 24.68
N LYS A 725 -1.94 -23.67 25.98
CA LYS A 725 -1.89 -25.04 26.53
C LYS A 725 -3.25 -25.75 26.56
N GLY A 726 -4.30 -25.15 25.96
CA GLY A 726 -5.58 -25.80 25.68
C GLY A 726 -6.60 -25.86 26.82
N LYS A 727 -6.56 -24.94 27.80
CA LYS A 727 -7.53 -24.90 28.92
C LYS A 727 -8.90 -24.31 28.57
N TYR A 728 -9.01 -23.57 27.46
CA TYR A 728 -10.23 -22.84 27.08
C TYR A 728 -10.83 -23.28 25.73
N PRO A 729 -11.08 -24.60 25.50
CA PRO A 729 -11.59 -25.10 24.22
C PRO A 729 -12.96 -24.51 23.83
N GLN A 730 -13.76 -24.07 24.80
CA GLN A 730 -15.03 -23.38 24.57
C GLN A 730 -14.85 -22.01 23.90
N TRP A 731 -13.82 -21.25 24.28
CA TRP A 731 -13.51 -19.95 23.68
C TRP A 731 -12.91 -20.11 22.29
N VAL A 732 -12.00 -21.08 22.11
CA VAL A 732 -11.49 -21.46 20.78
C VAL A 732 -12.64 -21.86 19.86
N SER A 733 -13.57 -22.69 20.34
CA SER A 733 -14.77 -23.08 19.58
C SER A 733 -15.68 -21.89 19.23
N LEU A 734 -15.85 -20.91 20.12
CA LEU A 734 -16.60 -19.69 19.85
C LEU A 734 -15.95 -18.87 18.73
N VAL A 735 -14.64 -18.60 18.85
CA VAL A 735 -13.86 -17.89 17.81
C VAL A 735 -13.98 -18.60 16.47
N HIS A 736 -13.82 -19.93 16.44
CA HIS A 736 -13.88 -20.72 15.21
C HIS A 736 -15.24 -20.70 14.54
N LYS A 737 -16.35 -20.64 15.32
CA LYS A 737 -17.72 -20.49 14.81
C LYS A 737 -17.96 -19.09 14.22
N ILE A 738 -17.47 -18.04 14.87
CA ILE A 738 -17.59 -16.67 14.35
C ILE A 738 -16.86 -16.55 13.00
N MET A 739 -15.63 -17.09 12.91
CA MET A 739 -14.86 -17.13 11.66
C MET A 739 -15.51 -17.97 10.54
N GLU A 740 -16.43 -18.87 10.88
CA GLU A 740 -17.23 -19.65 9.93
C GLU A 740 -18.52 -18.95 9.49
N GLY A 741 -18.76 -17.71 9.95
CA GLY A 741 -19.98 -16.97 9.67
C GLY A 741 -21.24 -17.55 10.32
N LYS A 742 -21.09 -18.43 11.34
CA LYS A 742 -22.24 -19.01 12.06
C LYS A 742 -22.89 -17.96 12.94
N GLU A 743 -24.23 -17.90 12.93
CA GLU A 743 -24.98 -16.99 13.78
C GLU A 743 -24.71 -17.24 15.26
N ILE A 744 -24.33 -16.18 15.98
CA ILE A 744 -24.10 -16.20 17.42
C ILE A 744 -25.20 -15.38 18.09
N ASN A 745 -25.94 -16.00 19.01
CA ASN A 745 -26.90 -15.26 19.83
C ASN A 745 -26.15 -14.45 20.90
N THR A 746 -25.90 -13.17 20.59
CA THR A 746 -25.14 -12.23 21.44
C THR A 746 -25.77 -12.01 22.81
N GLN A 747 -27.10 -12.17 22.96
CA GLN A 747 -27.80 -12.04 24.24
C GLN A 747 -27.50 -13.17 25.24
N LYS A 748 -26.84 -14.26 24.80
CA LYS A 748 -26.47 -15.41 25.63
C LYS A 748 -24.98 -15.52 25.92
N LEU A 749 -24.17 -14.57 25.45
CA LEU A 749 -22.73 -14.55 25.72
C LEU A 749 -22.46 -14.03 27.14
N SER A 750 -21.52 -14.65 27.85
CA SER A 750 -20.92 -14.04 29.04
C SER A 750 -20.17 -12.75 28.68
N PRO A 751 -19.82 -11.88 29.65
CA PRO A 751 -18.99 -10.71 29.38
C PRO A 751 -17.68 -11.07 28.65
N LYS A 752 -17.04 -12.16 29.07
CA LYS A 752 -15.81 -12.67 28.47
C LYS A 752 -15.99 -13.13 27.02
N GLU A 753 -17.08 -13.82 26.73
CA GLU A 753 -17.41 -14.23 25.36
C GLU A 753 -17.84 -13.04 24.49
N THR A 754 -18.34 -11.97 25.10
CA THR A 754 -18.65 -10.70 24.43
C THR A 754 -17.37 -9.94 24.06
N GLU A 755 -16.38 -9.85 24.96
CA GLU A 755 -15.03 -9.33 24.65
C GLU A 755 -14.42 -10.08 23.46
N ILE A 756 -14.48 -11.41 23.49
CA ILE A 756 -13.99 -12.29 22.42
C ILE A 756 -14.75 -12.01 21.12
N TYR A 757 -16.09 -11.97 21.15
CA TYR A 757 -16.93 -11.73 19.98
C TYR A 757 -16.61 -10.37 19.31
N LYS A 758 -16.61 -9.27 20.08
CA LYS A 758 -16.26 -7.94 19.57
C LYS A 758 -14.85 -7.91 18.97
N THR A 759 -13.89 -8.57 19.63
CA THR A 759 -12.50 -8.61 19.17
C THR A 759 -12.30 -9.47 17.90
N VAL A 760 -13.06 -10.56 17.71
CA VAL A 760 -13.05 -11.29 16.43
C VAL A 760 -13.63 -10.42 15.31
N LYS A 761 -14.71 -9.67 15.54
CA LYS A 761 -15.28 -8.74 14.55
C LYS A 761 -14.27 -7.66 14.12
N VAL A 762 -13.45 -7.17 15.06
CA VAL A 762 -12.34 -6.26 14.78
C VAL A 762 -11.21 -6.94 13.99
N LEU A 763 -10.71 -8.10 14.42
CA LEU A 763 -9.59 -8.80 13.77
C LEU A 763 -9.95 -9.36 12.38
N THR A 764 -11.24 -9.61 12.11
CA THR A 764 -11.77 -9.94 10.78
C THR A 764 -12.13 -8.71 9.94
N GLY A 765 -12.21 -7.51 10.53
CA GLY A 765 -12.60 -6.28 9.85
C GLY A 765 -14.10 -6.20 9.52
N GLU A 766 -14.94 -7.02 10.17
CA GLU A 766 -16.39 -6.82 10.21
C GLU A 766 -16.77 -5.57 11.04
N THR A 767 -15.88 -5.15 11.93
CA THR A 767 -15.93 -3.87 12.67
C THR A 767 -14.60 -3.14 12.48
N ILE A 768 -14.64 -1.81 12.30
CA ILE A 768 -13.42 -0.98 12.19
C ILE A 768 -12.73 -0.93 13.56
N PHE A 769 -11.40 -1.04 13.58
CA PHE A 769 -10.62 -0.87 14.80
C PHE A 769 -10.64 0.57 15.31
N SER A 770 -11.12 0.75 16.54
CA SER A 770 -10.90 1.92 17.40
C SER A 770 -10.54 1.40 18.79
N GLU A 771 -9.83 2.17 19.62
CA GLU A 771 -9.50 1.70 20.99
C GLU A 771 -10.74 1.53 21.89
N SER A 772 -11.89 2.09 21.49
CA SER A 772 -13.19 1.89 22.12
C SER A 772 -13.94 0.61 21.69
N TRP A 773 -13.31 -0.32 20.94
CA TRP A 773 -14.03 -1.46 20.33
C TRP A 773 -14.71 -2.42 21.31
N LEU A 774 -14.33 -2.41 22.58
CA LEU A 774 -14.98 -3.19 23.64
C LEU A 774 -16.24 -2.48 24.20
N GLU A 775 -16.34 -1.17 24.03
CA GLU A 775 -17.42 -0.31 24.53
C GLU A 775 -18.63 -0.29 23.56
N VAL A 776 -18.35 -0.23 22.25
CA VAL A 776 -19.34 -0.13 21.15
C VAL A 776 -20.06 -1.45 20.88
#